data_AF-A0AAY4EJU5-F1
#
_entry.id   AF-A0AAY4EJU5-F1
#
_cell.length_a   1.000
_cell.length_b   1.000
_cell.length_c   1.000
_cell.angle_alpha   90.00
_cell.angle_beta   90.00
_cell.angle_gamma   90.00
#
_symmetry.space_group_name_H-M   'P 1'
#
loop_
_entity.id
_entity.type
_entity.pdbx_description
1 polymer ?
#
loop_
_entity_poly.entity_id
_entity_poly.type
_entity_poly.pdbx_seq_one_letter_code
_entity_poly.pdbx_strand_id
1 'polypeptide(L)'
;MTTIGISHPDIVVETSTLSSVPPPDITYTVSLPESTISRGFLSALQLEAIIYACQQHEVILQNGQRAGFLIGDGAGVGKGRTVAGIILENYLKGRKRALFSVSNDLKYDAERDLKDIDAPNIPVHALNKIKYGDTATSEGVLFATYSALIGESQAGGQHRTRLKQILDWCKPNFDGVIIFDECHKAKNATSTKMGKAVLDLQSKLPKARVVYASATGASEPKNMIYMSRLGIWGEGTPFKAFEDFLHAIEKRGVGAMEIVAMDMKVSGMYIARQLSFSGVSFRIEEIALDNEFKLVYNKAARLVSVKPEQAADTLGLVSRKSLWGQFWSSHQRFFKYLCIAAKVRRLVELAETEMKQGKCIVIGLQSTGEARTREVLDENDGHLDPKLEELKQGLLRKISDLGKELPLNTLDELIDRFGGPERVAEMTGRKGRVVRISGDCVRYESRAEQGLTIDHVNIREKERFMGGEKLVAIISEAASSGISLQADKRVVNQRRRVHMTLELPWSADRAIQQFGRTHRSNQVTAPEYIFLISELAGERRFASIVAKRLESLGALTHGDRRATESRDLSRFNFENKYGTKALDKITKAILGYIKNTVPPPKEYPGGDAMFFRGMNHNCTISKFLNRILGLEVHRQNFLFQYFTDNFDHLIEKDKKEGKYDMGILDLAPGNDEIHEETQERFLTPGNPQEGQVILYKVVYAHVILGSKNMLMLPEPQSLLELMNFAIFVLYYTYTVGKEIHCWKCVVILYIQVVNFILLRHHVTEP
;
A
#
# COMPACT_ATOMS: atom_id res chain seq x y z
N MET A 1 -15.62 8.36 23.51
CA MET A 1 -16.65 7.91 22.55
C MET A 1 -17.88 8.78 22.73
N THR A 2 -18.40 9.33 21.65
CA THR A 2 -19.67 10.06 21.64
C THR A 2 -20.80 9.21 22.23
N THR A 3 -21.57 9.78 23.15
CA THR A 3 -22.77 9.17 23.73
C THR A 3 -24.00 9.31 22.82
N ILE A 4 -23.80 9.78 21.57
CA ILE A 4 -24.85 10.18 20.64
C ILE A 4 -24.88 9.19 19.47
N GLY A 5 -26.08 8.65 19.19
CA GLY A 5 -26.35 7.76 18.06
C GLY A 5 -26.23 6.27 18.39
N ILE A 6 -26.56 5.45 17.39
CA ILE A 6 -26.56 3.98 17.51
C ILE A 6 -25.17 3.45 17.19
N SER A 7 -24.76 2.35 17.85
CA SER A 7 -23.51 1.65 17.55
C SER A 7 -23.42 1.28 16.06
N HIS A 8 -22.19 1.29 15.53
CA HIS A 8 -21.95 0.86 14.16
C HIS A 8 -22.30 -0.64 14.00
N PRO A 9 -22.91 -1.07 12.87
CA PRO A 9 -23.41 -2.45 12.71
C PRO A 9 -22.33 -3.54 12.77
N ASP A 10 -21.07 -3.16 12.54
CA ASP A 10 -19.91 -4.04 12.61
C ASP A 10 -18.85 -3.46 13.54
N ILE A 11 -17.99 -4.32 14.06
CA ILE A 11 -16.87 -3.94 14.93
C ILE A 11 -15.90 -3.10 14.11
N VAL A 12 -15.63 -1.89 14.59
CA VAL A 12 -14.67 -0.95 14.02
C VAL A 12 -13.51 -0.81 15.00
N VAL A 13 -12.29 -0.84 14.48
CA VAL A 13 -11.05 -0.78 15.25
C VAL A 13 -10.16 0.34 14.73
N GLU A 14 -9.24 0.80 15.58
CA GLU A 14 -8.14 1.68 15.20
C GLU A 14 -6.83 0.88 15.19
N THR A 15 -5.78 1.44 14.59
CA THR A 15 -4.43 0.88 14.78
C THR A 15 -4.05 0.99 16.26
N SER A 16 -3.19 0.11 16.76
CA SER A 16 -2.76 0.14 18.17
C SER A 16 -2.24 1.53 18.56
N THR A 17 -1.43 2.14 17.69
CA THR A 17 -0.89 3.49 17.84
C THR A 17 -1.95 4.59 17.90
N LEU A 18 -2.99 4.56 17.06
CA LEU A 18 -4.04 5.58 17.12
C LEU A 18 -4.95 5.36 18.33
N SER A 19 -5.20 4.10 18.70
CA SER A 19 -6.05 3.77 19.85
C SER A 19 -5.47 4.18 21.20
N SER A 20 -4.14 4.34 21.28
CA SER A 20 -3.45 4.72 22.52
C SER A 20 -3.61 6.20 22.89
N VAL A 21 -4.05 7.04 21.94
CA VAL A 21 -4.27 8.47 22.18
C VAL A 21 -5.76 8.83 22.03
N PRO A 22 -6.36 9.55 23.00
CA PRO A 22 -7.74 10.00 22.87
C PRO A 22 -7.83 11.17 21.88
N PRO A 23 -8.95 11.30 21.14
CA PRO A 23 -9.27 12.52 20.41
C PRO A 23 -9.60 13.66 21.40
N PRO A 24 -9.63 14.92 20.95
CA PRO A 24 -9.88 16.05 21.83
C PRO A 24 -11.32 16.09 22.35
N ASP A 25 -11.56 16.91 23.37
CA ASP A 25 -12.89 17.13 23.90
C ASP A 25 -13.84 17.73 22.85
N ILE A 26 -15.08 17.27 22.88
CA ILE A 26 -16.13 17.71 21.98
C ILE A 26 -16.75 19.00 22.50
N THR A 27 -16.66 20.06 21.71
CA THR A 27 -17.27 21.38 21.97
C THR A 27 -18.36 21.74 20.95
N TYR A 28 -18.41 21.03 19.81
CA TYR A 28 -19.37 21.28 18.75
C TYR A 28 -20.71 20.56 18.96
N THR A 29 -21.82 21.29 18.76
CA THR A 29 -23.19 20.74 18.79
C THR A 29 -23.77 20.66 17.38
N VAL A 30 -24.11 19.46 16.94
CA VAL A 30 -24.71 19.19 15.62
C VAL A 30 -26.16 19.68 15.54
N SER A 31 -26.58 20.11 14.35
CA SER A 31 -27.96 20.47 14.02
C SER A 31 -28.67 19.40 13.17
N LEU A 32 -28.08 18.21 13.05
CA LEU A 32 -28.69 17.06 12.39
C LEU A 32 -30.03 16.68 13.07
N PRO A 33 -31.06 16.28 12.30
CA PRO A 33 -32.35 15.88 12.85
C PRO A 33 -32.23 14.69 13.81
N GLU A 34 -33.02 14.70 14.88
CA GLU A 34 -33.09 13.58 15.83
C GLU A 34 -33.53 12.28 15.14
N SER A 35 -34.36 12.36 14.09
CA SER A 35 -34.73 11.21 13.26
C SER A 35 -33.52 10.57 12.57
N THR A 36 -32.56 11.37 12.09
CA THR A 36 -31.33 10.87 11.45
C THR A 36 -30.45 10.11 12.44
N ILE A 37 -30.42 10.56 13.69
CA ILE A 37 -29.62 9.97 14.78
C ILE A 37 -30.32 8.72 15.34
N SER A 38 -31.58 8.85 15.76
CA SER A 38 -32.37 7.80 16.43
C SER A 38 -32.75 6.63 15.52
N ARG A 39 -32.88 6.84 14.21
CA ARG A 39 -33.12 5.75 13.23
C ARG A 39 -31.83 5.06 12.79
N GLY A 40 -30.66 5.52 13.25
CA GLY A 40 -29.37 4.93 12.90
C GLY A 40 -28.96 5.13 11.45
N PHE A 41 -29.45 6.18 10.78
CA PHE A 41 -28.98 6.52 9.43
C PHE A 41 -27.50 6.89 9.41
N LEU A 42 -27.03 7.50 10.51
CA LEU A 42 -25.63 7.70 10.85
C LEU A 42 -25.31 6.96 12.15
N SER A 43 -24.22 6.19 12.16
CA SER A 43 -23.75 5.54 13.39
C SER A 43 -23.07 6.53 14.33
N ALA A 44 -22.92 6.18 15.61
CA ALA A 44 -22.22 6.97 16.62
C ALA A 44 -20.79 7.34 16.18
N LEU A 45 -20.08 6.42 15.51
CA LEU A 45 -18.76 6.64 14.94
C LEU A 45 -18.78 7.65 13.78
N GLN A 46 -19.79 7.60 12.92
CA GLN A 46 -19.93 8.54 11.82
C GLN A 46 -20.28 9.93 12.35
N LEU A 47 -21.16 10.02 13.35
CA LEU A 47 -21.51 11.25 14.05
C LEU A 47 -20.29 11.87 14.75
N GLU A 48 -19.46 11.07 15.41
CA GLU A 48 -18.20 11.51 16.01
C GLU A 48 -17.27 12.17 14.97
N ALA A 49 -17.10 11.56 13.80
CA ALA A 49 -16.30 12.14 12.73
C ALA A 49 -16.90 13.45 12.17
N ILE A 50 -18.24 13.54 12.07
CA ILE A 50 -18.93 14.76 11.64
C ILE A 50 -18.70 15.89 12.66
N ILE A 51 -18.83 15.58 13.96
CA ILE A 51 -18.60 16.53 15.05
C ILE A 51 -17.18 17.08 15.00
N TYR A 52 -16.17 16.21 14.93
CA TYR A 52 -14.77 16.65 14.86
C TYR A 52 -14.47 17.46 13.60
N ALA A 53 -15.03 17.07 12.44
CA ALA A 53 -14.88 17.85 11.21
C ALA A 53 -15.47 19.26 11.38
N CYS A 54 -16.67 19.37 11.93
CA CYS A 54 -17.34 20.66 12.14
C CYS A 54 -16.64 21.51 13.21
N GLN A 55 -16.15 20.90 14.28
CA GLN A 55 -15.35 21.56 15.31
C GLN A 55 -14.04 22.12 14.72
N GLN A 56 -13.32 21.31 13.95
CA GLN A 56 -12.09 21.75 13.31
C GLN A 56 -12.33 22.87 12.29
N HIS A 57 -13.49 22.87 11.63
CA HIS A 57 -13.89 23.96 10.74
C HIS A 57 -14.16 25.29 11.46
N GLU A 58 -14.26 25.35 12.79
CA GLU A 58 -14.35 26.61 13.54
C GLU A 58 -12.98 27.31 13.64
N VAL A 59 -11.88 26.57 13.48
CA VAL A 59 -10.50 27.06 13.62
C VAL A 59 -10.05 27.83 12.38
N ILE A 60 -9.40 28.97 12.59
CA ILE A 60 -8.69 29.74 11.55
C ILE A 60 -7.19 29.63 11.81
N LEU A 61 -6.44 29.14 10.83
CA LEU A 61 -4.98 29.02 10.86
C LEU A 61 -4.32 30.40 10.79
N GLN A 62 -3.05 30.49 11.19
CA GLN A 62 -2.31 31.75 11.27
C GLN A 62 -2.18 32.48 9.92
N ASN A 63 -2.17 31.74 8.81
CA ASN A 63 -2.18 32.29 7.45
C ASN A 63 -3.57 32.81 7.00
N GLY A 64 -4.54 32.93 7.91
CA GLY A 64 -5.91 33.41 7.65
C GLY A 64 -6.84 32.39 6.97
N GLN A 65 -6.39 31.16 6.79
CA GLN A 65 -7.15 30.09 6.16
C GLN A 65 -7.89 29.24 7.20
N ARG A 66 -9.14 28.87 6.95
CA ARG A 66 -9.89 27.93 7.80
C ARG A 66 -9.25 26.53 7.86
N ALA A 67 -9.10 25.95 9.04
CA ALA A 67 -8.52 24.61 9.15
C ALA A 67 -9.38 23.55 8.42
N GLY A 68 -8.71 22.52 7.90
CA GLY A 68 -9.32 21.37 7.25
C GLY A 68 -9.30 20.15 8.15
N PHE A 69 -10.06 19.12 7.75
CA PHE A 69 -10.18 17.86 8.48
C PHE A 69 -9.91 16.65 7.58
N LEU A 70 -9.18 15.65 8.07
CA LEU A 70 -8.87 14.41 7.35
C LEU A 70 -9.69 13.24 7.91
N ILE A 71 -10.54 12.68 7.05
CA ILE A 71 -11.23 11.40 7.28
C ILE A 71 -10.37 10.29 6.68
N GLY A 72 -9.65 9.57 7.54
CA GLY A 72 -8.85 8.40 7.22
C GLY A 72 -9.56 7.06 7.45
N ASP A 73 -10.87 7.06 7.69
CA ASP A 73 -11.61 5.81 7.87
C ASP A 73 -11.44 4.86 6.67
N GLY A 74 -11.34 3.55 6.93
CA GLY A 74 -11.14 2.50 5.95
C GLY A 74 -12.35 2.26 5.04
N ALA A 75 -12.23 1.28 4.15
CA ALA A 75 -13.38 0.80 3.38
C ALA A 75 -14.41 0.17 4.34
N GLY A 76 -15.70 0.36 4.04
CA GLY A 76 -16.80 -0.26 4.79
C GLY A 76 -17.22 0.44 6.10
N VAL A 77 -16.42 1.38 6.65
CA VAL A 77 -16.83 2.21 7.82
C VAL A 77 -17.93 3.23 7.47
N GLY A 78 -18.11 3.52 6.17
CA GLY A 78 -19.17 4.40 5.69
C GLY A 78 -18.75 5.85 5.47
N LYS A 79 -17.50 6.11 5.06
CA LYS A 79 -16.99 7.45 4.71
C LYS A 79 -17.95 8.28 3.85
N GLY A 80 -18.59 7.67 2.85
CA GLY A 80 -19.54 8.36 1.98
C GLY A 80 -20.74 8.93 2.76
N ARG A 81 -21.30 8.17 3.70
CA ARG A 81 -22.35 8.64 4.62
C ARG A 81 -21.83 9.70 5.60
N THR A 82 -20.61 9.57 6.10
CA THR A 82 -19.97 10.60 6.94
C THR A 82 -19.88 11.93 6.18
N VAL A 83 -19.39 11.89 4.93
CA VAL A 83 -19.30 13.06 4.04
C VAL A 83 -20.69 13.65 3.77
N ALA A 84 -21.68 12.81 3.45
CA ALA A 84 -23.06 13.24 3.28
C ALA A 84 -23.61 13.92 4.54
N GLY A 85 -23.29 13.42 5.73
CA GLY A 85 -23.65 14.04 7.00
C GLY A 85 -23.00 15.41 7.22
N ILE A 86 -21.74 15.59 6.83
CA ILE A 86 -21.07 16.91 6.87
C ILE A 86 -21.75 17.89 5.91
N ILE A 87 -22.13 17.44 4.71
CA ILE A 87 -22.88 18.26 3.75
C ILE A 87 -24.23 18.66 4.34
N LEU A 88 -24.97 17.70 4.91
CA LEU A 88 -26.28 17.94 5.50
C LEU A 88 -26.19 18.95 6.66
N GLU A 89 -25.25 18.77 7.59
CA GLU A 89 -25.04 19.70 8.71
C GLU A 89 -24.79 21.13 8.21
N ASN A 90 -23.91 21.30 7.23
CA ASN A 90 -23.64 22.61 6.65
C ASN A 90 -24.85 23.18 5.88
N TYR A 91 -25.60 22.34 5.19
CA TYR A 91 -26.82 22.72 4.50
C TYR A 91 -27.89 23.23 5.48
N LEU A 92 -28.02 22.60 6.65
CA LEU A 92 -28.93 23.02 7.72
C LEU A 92 -28.49 24.33 8.38
N LYS A 93 -27.17 24.58 8.48
CA LYS A 93 -26.60 25.87 8.93
C LYS A 93 -26.67 26.99 7.87
N GLY A 94 -27.42 26.80 6.78
CA GLY A 94 -27.60 27.81 5.74
C GLY A 94 -26.53 27.84 4.64
N ARG A 95 -25.53 26.95 4.69
CA ARG A 95 -24.46 26.87 3.67
C ARG A 95 -24.92 25.95 2.55
N LYS A 96 -25.74 26.50 1.65
CA LYS A 96 -26.47 25.77 0.61
C LYS A 96 -25.63 25.31 -0.59
N ARG A 97 -24.31 25.51 -0.58
CA ARG A 97 -23.40 25.16 -1.69
C ARG A 97 -22.26 24.31 -1.16
N ALA A 98 -22.15 23.08 -1.65
CA ALA A 98 -21.04 22.19 -1.37
C ALA A 98 -20.36 21.76 -2.69
N LEU A 99 -19.04 21.82 -2.74
CA LEU A 99 -18.25 21.29 -3.86
C LEU A 99 -17.77 19.89 -3.49
N PHE A 100 -18.10 18.90 -4.32
CA PHE A 100 -17.63 17.54 -4.13
C PHE A 100 -16.72 17.14 -5.30
N SER A 101 -15.41 17.10 -5.04
CA SER A 101 -14.40 16.75 -6.03
C SER A 101 -13.95 15.31 -5.83
N VAL A 102 -14.20 14.46 -6.84
CA VAL A 102 -14.02 13.01 -6.70
C VAL A 102 -13.47 12.35 -7.97
N SER A 103 -13.40 11.01 -7.97
CA SER A 103 -13.12 10.19 -9.16
C SER A 103 -14.34 10.00 -10.07
N ASN A 104 -14.13 9.61 -11.34
CA ASN A 104 -15.17 9.53 -12.37
C ASN A 104 -16.38 8.64 -12.01
N ASP A 105 -16.22 7.70 -11.07
CA ASP A 105 -17.17 6.59 -10.86
C ASP A 105 -18.15 6.85 -9.70
N LEU A 106 -18.00 7.94 -8.95
CA LEU A 106 -18.64 8.12 -7.62
C LEU A 106 -19.86 9.07 -7.59
N LYS A 107 -20.42 9.45 -8.74
CA LYS A 107 -21.58 10.38 -8.74
C LYS A 107 -22.82 9.75 -8.13
N TYR A 108 -23.16 8.55 -8.58
CA TYR A 108 -24.33 7.83 -8.09
C TYR A 108 -24.16 7.40 -6.64
N ASP A 109 -22.91 7.19 -6.20
CA ASP A 109 -22.59 6.92 -4.80
C ASP A 109 -22.90 8.14 -3.92
N ALA A 110 -22.54 9.37 -4.36
CA ALA A 110 -22.88 10.59 -3.64
C ALA A 110 -24.40 10.80 -3.50
N GLU A 111 -25.16 10.57 -4.57
CA GLU A 111 -26.64 10.65 -4.56
C GLU A 111 -27.26 9.58 -3.64
N ARG A 112 -26.75 8.35 -3.71
CA ARG A 112 -27.17 7.26 -2.82
C ARG A 112 -26.88 7.60 -1.36
N ASP A 113 -25.68 8.08 -1.04
CA ASP A 113 -25.27 8.29 0.34
C ASP A 113 -26.06 9.44 1.00
N LEU A 114 -26.44 10.48 0.24
CA LEU A 114 -27.38 11.52 0.70
C LEU A 114 -28.79 10.95 0.93
N LYS A 115 -29.27 10.07 0.05
CA LYS A 115 -30.55 9.39 0.21
C LYS A 115 -30.57 8.45 1.42
N ASP A 116 -29.47 7.71 1.63
CA ASP A 116 -29.30 6.77 2.74
C ASP A 116 -29.36 7.46 4.12
N ILE A 117 -29.05 8.76 4.18
CA ILE A 117 -29.14 9.57 5.42
C ILE A 117 -30.43 10.41 5.51
N ASP A 118 -31.42 10.13 4.67
CA ASP A 118 -32.71 10.85 4.60
C ASP A 118 -32.57 12.34 4.21
N ALA A 119 -31.62 12.64 3.32
CA ALA A 119 -31.42 13.98 2.74
C ALA A 119 -31.64 14.03 1.20
N PRO A 120 -32.75 13.47 0.65
CA PRO A 120 -32.98 13.43 -0.79
C PRO A 120 -33.24 14.80 -1.43
N ASN A 121 -33.52 15.81 -0.61
CA ASN A 121 -33.82 17.19 -1.03
C ASN A 121 -32.57 18.00 -1.42
N ILE A 122 -31.36 17.50 -1.17
CA ILE A 122 -30.11 18.16 -1.59
C ILE A 122 -29.76 17.70 -3.01
N PRO A 123 -29.91 18.55 -4.05
CA PRO A 123 -29.66 18.12 -5.42
C PRO A 123 -28.16 17.99 -5.72
N VAL A 124 -27.80 17.01 -6.54
CA VAL A 124 -26.42 16.75 -6.99
C VAL A 124 -26.27 17.09 -8.47
N HIS A 125 -25.49 18.13 -8.78
CA HIS A 125 -25.30 18.65 -10.13
C HIS A 125 -23.94 18.20 -10.68
N ALA A 126 -23.93 17.52 -11.82
CA ALA A 126 -22.67 17.11 -12.46
C ALA A 126 -22.09 18.24 -13.31
N LEU A 127 -20.86 18.69 -13.01
CA LEU A 127 -20.19 19.79 -13.71
C LEU A 127 -20.08 19.55 -15.22
N ASN A 128 -19.85 18.29 -15.64
CA ASN A 128 -19.75 17.93 -17.06
C ASN A 128 -21.06 18.12 -17.84
N LYS A 129 -22.21 18.09 -17.18
CA LYS A 129 -23.52 18.36 -17.79
C LYS A 129 -23.84 19.86 -17.86
N ILE A 130 -23.09 20.69 -17.13
CA ILE A 130 -23.24 22.15 -17.15
C ILE A 130 -22.33 22.73 -18.25
N LYS A 131 -22.88 23.60 -19.09
CA LYS A 131 -22.14 24.26 -20.19
C LYS A 131 -21.06 25.20 -19.63
N TYR A 132 -20.01 25.46 -20.41
CA TYR A 132 -18.94 26.37 -19.99
C TYR A 132 -19.44 27.81 -19.86
N GLY A 133 -19.17 28.45 -18.72
CA GLY A 133 -19.60 29.82 -18.41
C GLY A 133 -21.01 29.93 -17.84
N ASP A 134 -21.76 28.83 -17.80
CA ASP A 134 -23.04 28.78 -17.07
C ASP A 134 -22.75 28.53 -15.59
N THR A 135 -23.01 29.51 -14.74
CA THR A 135 -22.95 29.34 -13.29
C THR A 135 -24.36 29.09 -12.81
N ALA A 136 -24.78 27.83 -12.89
CA ALA A 136 -26.11 27.44 -12.44
C ALA A 136 -26.39 28.07 -11.05
N THR A 137 -27.50 28.79 -10.92
CA THR A 137 -27.94 29.41 -9.66
C THR A 137 -28.30 28.38 -8.60
N SER A 138 -28.27 27.09 -8.97
CA SER A 138 -28.66 25.97 -8.15
C SER A 138 -27.83 25.81 -6.90
N GLU A 139 -28.54 25.78 -5.78
CA GLU A 139 -28.07 25.26 -4.51
C GLU A 139 -27.90 23.74 -4.59
N GLY A 140 -27.16 23.18 -3.63
CA GLY A 140 -26.88 21.75 -3.50
C GLY A 140 -25.39 21.41 -3.65
N VAL A 141 -25.13 20.21 -4.14
CA VAL A 141 -23.79 19.66 -4.32
C VAL A 141 -23.38 19.82 -5.78
N LEU A 142 -22.28 20.55 -6.04
CA LEU A 142 -21.64 20.56 -7.34
C LEU A 142 -20.62 19.41 -7.39
N PHE A 143 -20.89 18.42 -8.21
CA PHE A 143 -20.05 17.25 -8.41
C PHE A 143 -19.06 17.50 -9.55
N ALA A 144 -17.77 17.47 -9.23
CA ALA A 144 -16.68 17.64 -10.19
C ALA A 144 -15.69 16.47 -10.12
N THR A 145 -15.17 16.06 -11.27
CA THR A 145 -14.07 15.08 -11.30
C THR A 145 -12.74 15.82 -11.24
N TYR A 146 -11.69 15.20 -10.70
CA TYR A 146 -10.37 15.84 -10.70
C TYR A 146 -9.88 16.21 -12.11
N SER A 147 -10.22 15.40 -13.13
CA SER A 147 -9.96 15.72 -14.54
C SER A 147 -10.79 16.89 -15.05
N ALA A 148 -12.01 17.09 -14.55
CA ALA A 148 -12.83 18.23 -14.92
C ALA A 148 -12.26 19.54 -14.37
N LEU A 149 -11.56 19.54 -13.22
CA LEU A 149 -10.94 20.75 -12.65
C LEU A 149 -9.97 21.44 -13.63
N ILE A 150 -9.25 20.65 -14.42
CA ILE A 150 -8.27 21.12 -15.42
C ILE A 150 -8.89 21.32 -16.81
N GLY A 151 -10.21 21.19 -16.95
CA GLY A 151 -10.89 21.31 -18.24
C GLY A 151 -10.91 22.75 -18.73
N GLU A 152 -10.64 22.94 -20.02
CA GLU A 152 -10.59 24.24 -20.69
C GLU A 152 -11.42 24.20 -21.98
N SER A 153 -11.98 25.33 -22.39
CA SER A 153 -12.70 25.48 -23.65
C SER A 153 -12.36 26.81 -24.31
N GLN A 154 -12.25 26.80 -25.64
CA GLN A 154 -12.05 27.97 -26.51
C GLN A 154 -13.28 28.25 -27.37
N ALA A 155 -14.41 27.58 -27.10
CA ALA A 155 -15.63 27.74 -27.89
C ALA A 155 -16.14 29.19 -27.79
N GLY A 156 -16.36 29.83 -28.94
CA GLY A 156 -16.85 31.21 -29.01
C GLY A 156 -15.80 32.30 -28.78
N GLY A 157 -14.50 32.00 -28.92
CA GLY A 157 -13.43 33.01 -28.90
C GLY A 157 -13.03 33.53 -27.51
N GLN A 158 -13.64 33.01 -26.44
CA GLN A 158 -13.26 33.31 -25.06
C GLN A 158 -12.63 32.07 -24.39
N HIS A 159 -11.45 32.24 -23.79
CA HIS A 159 -10.83 31.18 -22.99
C HIS A 159 -11.60 31.00 -21.67
N ARG A 160 -12.24 29.83 -21.50
CA ARG A 160 -13.01 29.48 -20.30
C ARG A 160 -12.42 28.26 -19.63
N THR A 161 -12.17 28.33 -18.33
CA THR A 161 -11.68 27.20 -17.53
C THR A 161 -12.76 26.70 -16.57
N ARG A 162 -12.79 25.39 -16.32
CA ARG A 162 -13.70 24.79 -15.33
C ARG A 162 -13.40 25.26 -13.91
N LEU A 163 -12.12 25.47 -13.57
CA LEU A 163 -11.73 26.05 -12.29
C LEU A 163 -12.36 27.43 -12.09
N LYS A 164 -12.31 28.32 -13.08
CA LYS A 164 -12.94 29.64 -12.99
C LYS A 164 -14.46 29.53 -12.82
N GLN A 165 -15.11 28.66 -13.59
CA GLN A 165 -16.54 28.39 -13.44
C GLN A 165 -16.92 27.91 -12.04
N ILE A 166 -16.11 27.04 -11.42
CA ILE A 166 -16.31 26.58 -10.04
C ILE A 166 -16.16 27.75 -9.06
N LEU A 167 -15.13 28.59 -9.23
CA LEU A 167 -14.91 29.76 -8.37
C LEU A 167 -16.07 30.76 -8.48
N ASP A 168 -16.55 31.01 -9.69
CA ASP A 168 -17.70 31.88 -9.94
C ASP A 168 -18.98 31.28 -9.31
N TRP A 169 -19.15 29.95 -9.35
CA TRP A 169 -20.24 29.26 -8.66
C TRP A 169 -20.10 29.30 -7.13
N CYS A 170 -18.89 29.22 -6.57
CA CYS A 170 -18.69 29.35 -5.13
C CYS A 170 -19.07 30.75 -4.61
N LYS A 171 -19.06 31.77 -5.48
CA LYS A 171 -19.24 33.19 -5.14
C LYS A 171 -18.11 33.75 -4.24
N PRO A 172 -17.94 35.08 -4.15
CA PRO A 172 -17.01 35.69 -3.20
C PRO A 172 -17.35 35.31 -1.75
N ASN A 173 -16.33 35.18 -0.89
CA ASN A 173 -16.48 34.81 0.53
C ASN A 173 -17.10 33.43 0.80
N PHE A 174 -17.06 32.51 -0.17
CA PHE A 174 -17.54 31.14 0.01
C PHE A 174 -17.04 30.52 1.33
N ASP A 175 -17.98 30.17 2.20
CA ASP A 175 -17.74 29.47 3.47
C ASP A 175 -18.36 28.05 3.47
N GLY A 176 -18.86 27.59 2.31
CA GLY A 176 -19.39 26.24 2.16
C GLY A 176 -18.31 25.15 2.24
N VAL A 177 -18.75 23.91 2.07
CA VAL A 177 -17.89 22.73 2.19
C VAL A 177 -17.25 22.38 0.85
N ILE A 178 -15.96 22.04 0.88
CA ILE A 178 -15.23 21.42 -0.22
C ILE A 178 -14.75 20.04 0.26
N ILE A 179 -15.22 18.98 -0.39
CA ILE A 179 -14.75 17.63 -0.10
C ILE A 179 -13.85 17.15 -1.24
N PHE A 180 -12.67 16.68 -0.87
CA PHE A 180 -11.73 15.99 -1.74
C PHE A 180 -11.73 14.49 -1.38
N ASP A 181 -12.46 13.68 -2.13
CA ASP A 181 -12.53 12.23 -1.91
C ASP A 181 -11.59 11.47 -2.85
N GLU A 182 -10.99 10.39 -2.35
CA GLU A 182 -9.93 9.64 -3.02
C GLU A 182 -8.78 10.54 -3.51
N CYS A 183 -8.45 11.54 -2.68
CA CYS A 183 -7.50 12.61 -2.98
C CYS A 183 -6.04 12.17 -3.16
N HIS A 184 -5.73 10.89 -2.92
CA HIS A 184 -4.45 10.28 -3.28
C HIS A 184 -4.11 10.46 -4.78
N LYS A 185 -5.11 10.70 -5.65
CA LYS A 185 -4.88 11.06 -7.07
C LYS A 185 -4.16 12.41 -7.26
N ALA A 186 -4.22 13.29 -6.26
CA ALA A 186 -3.54 14.58 -6.25
C ALA A 186 -2.16 14.56 -5.55
N LYS A 187 -1.62 13.38 -5.20
CA LYS A 187 -0.32 13.23 -4.51
C LYS A 187 0.87 13.89 -5.21
N ASN A 188 0.77 14.10 -6.52
CA ASN A 188 1.76 14.82 -7.31
C ASN A 188 1.36 16.30 -7.46
N ALA A 189 1.08 16.96 -6.33
CA ALA A 189 0.41 18.26 -6.31
C ALA A 189 1.20 19.36 -7.04
N THR A 190 2.52 19.32 -6.93
CA THR A 190 3.44 20.30 -7.53
C THR A 190 3.75 20.04 -9.01
N SER A 191 3.68 18.77 -9.45
CA SER A 191 4.13 18.35 -10.78
C SER A 191 3.00 18.09 -11.79
N THR A 192 1.74 18.05 -11.35
CA THR A 192 0.58 17.81 -12.23
C THR A 192 -0.34 19.02 -12.30
N LYS A 193 -0.96 19.26 -13.47
CA LYS A 193 -2.01 20.30 -13.63
C LYS A 193 -3.15 20.09 -12.62
N MET A 194 -3.53 18.83 -12.39
CA MET A 194 -4.56 18.44 -11.43
C MET A 194 -4.20 18.86 -10.01
N GLY A 195 -2.97 18.53 -9.58
CA GLY A 195 -2.42 18.93 -8.30
C GLY A 195 -2.45 20.43 -8.04
N LYS A 196 -1.98 21.21 -9.03
CA LYS A 196 -1.98 22.67 -8.97
C LYS A 196 -3.40 23.21 -8.88
N ALA A 197 -4.35 22.68 -9.66
CA ALA A 197 -5.74 23.11 -9.59
C ALA A 197 -6.39 22.88 -8.22
N VAL A 198 -6.04 21.78 -7.53
CA VAL A 198 -6.52 21.50 -6.16
C VAL A 198 -5.93 22.49 -5.15
N LEU A 199 -4.64 22.83 -5.25
CA LEU A 199 -4.01 23.83 -4.40
C LEU A 199 -4.54 25.24 -4.68
N ASP A 200 -4.71 25.61 -5.95
CA ASP A 200 -5.25 26.90 -6.39
C ASP A 200 -6.69 27.12 -5.94
N LEU A 201 -7.51 26.07 -5.95
CA LEU A 201 -8.89 26.14 -5.45
C LEU A 201 -8.92 26.46 -3.95
N GLN A 202 -8.06 25.81 -3.16
CA GLN A 202 -7.96 26.03 -1.72
C GLN A 202 -7.42 27.42 -1.38
N SER A 203 -6.44 27.93 -2.14
CA SER A 203 -5.87 29.26 -1.92
C SER A 203 -6.85 30.37 -2.26
N LYS A 204 -7.65 30.20 -3.33
CA LYS A 204 -8.65 31.19 -3.77
C LYS A 204 -9.94 31.18 -2.92
N LEU A 205 -10.19 30.12 -2.15
CA LEU A 205 -11.35 30.00 -1.26
C LEU A 205 -10.90 29.86 0.20
N PRO A 206 -10.28 30.90 0.81
CA PRO A 206 -9.65 30.79 2.12
C PRO A 206 -10.63 30.51 3.27
N LYS A 207 -11.90 30.89 3.13
CA LYS A 207 -12.96 30.68 4.14
C LYS A 207 -13.68 29.34 4.02
N ALA A 208 -13.40 28.57 2.97
CA ALA A 208 -14.06 27.29 2.71
C ALA A 208 -13.73 26.24 3.79
N ARG A 209 -14.68 25.36 4.04
CA ARG A 209 -14.58 24.23 4.96
C ARG A 209 -14.07 23.02 4.20
N VAL A 210 -12.80 22.65 4.40
CA VAL A 210 -12.16 21.60 3.61
C VAL A 210 -12.19 20.27 4.35
N VAL A 211 -12.63 19.22 3.66
CA VAL A 211 -12.59 17.83 4.11
C VAL A 211 -11.79 17.01 3.12
N TYR A 212 -10.77 16.33 3.62
CA TYR A 212 -10.01 15.34 2.87
C TYR A 212 -10.54 13.95 3.26
N ALA A 213 -11.08 13.19 2.31
CA ALA A 213 -11.52 11.82 2.54
C ALA A 213 -10.55 10.86 1.84
N SER A 214 -9.72 10.17 2.62
CA SER A 214 -8.72 9.22 2.09
C SER A 214 -8.23 8.27 3.18
N ALA A 215 -8.53 6.99 3.02
CA ALA A 215 -8.10 5.94 3.94
C ALA A 215 -6.56 5.81 4.06
N THR A 216 -5.83 6.27 3.03
CA THR A 216 -4.36 6.17 2.95
C THR A 216 -3.69 7.54 3.01
N GLY A 217 -4.45 8.59 3.38
CA GLY A 217 -3.99 9.97 3.38
C GLY A 217 -2.78 10.22 4.28
N ALA A 218 -2.79 9.63 5.47
CA ALA A 218 -1.72 9.73 6.47
C ALA A 218 -0.83 8.47 6.55
N SER A 219 -0.79 7.65 5.50
CA SER A 219 0.07 6.45 5.48
C SER A 219 1.49 6.71 4.96
N GLU A 220 1.64 7.62 4.00
CA GLU A 220 2.95 8.04 3.49
C GLU A 220 3.03 9.58 3.51
N PRO A 221 4.12 10.19 4.00
CA PRO A 221 4.23 11.65 4.11
C PRO A 221 4.01 12.37 2.77
N LYS A 222 4.49 11.77 1.67
CA LYS A 222 4.34 12.30 0.29
C LYS A 222 2.88 12.46 -0.14
N ASN A 223 1.97 11.64 0.40
CA ASN A 223 0.56 11.68 0.04
C ASN A 223 -0.19 12.82 0.74
N MET A 224 0.47 13.62 1.59
CA MET A 224 -0.15 14.72 2.33
C MET A 224 0.00 16.07 1.64
N ILE A 225 0.82 16.21 0.59
CA ILE A 225 1.19 17.52 0.00
C ILE A 225 0.01 18.44 -0.35
N TYR A 226 -1.13 17.90 -0.76
CA TYR A 226 -2.34 18.67 -1.10
C TYR A 226 -3.19 19.07 0.11
N MET A 227 -2.90 18.49 1.29
CA MET A 227 -3.62 18.70 2.54
C MET A 227 -3.10 19.92 3.32
N SER A 228 -2.83 21.02 2.62
CA SER A 228 -2.25 22.23 3.21
C SER A 228 -3.11 22.86 4.31
N ARG A 229 -4.41 22.52 4.38
CA ARG A 229 -5.35 23.04 5.38
C ARG A 229 -5.30 22.29 6.71
N LEU A 230 -4.51 21.22 6.83
CA LEU A 230 -4.27 20.58 8.12
C LEU A 230 -3.44 21.46 9.06
N GLY A 231 -2.67 22.42 8.53
CA GLY A 231 -1.87 23.35 9.35
C GLY A 231 -0.62 22.73 9.95
N ILE A 232 -0.10 21.63 9.37
CA ILE A 232 1.13 20.97 9.82
C ILE A 232 2.37 21.72 9.31
N TRP A 233 2.27 22.35 8.14
CA TRP A 233 3.30 23.20 7.55
C TRP A 233 2.71 24.53 7.07
N GLY A 234 3.57 25.51 6.88
CA GLY A 234 3.23 26.87 6.48
C GLY A 234 3.50 27.90 7.58
N GLU A 235 3.00 29.11 7.38
CA GLU A 235 3.13 30.22 8.33
C GLU A 235 2.60 29.84 9.71
N GLY A 236 3.39 30.10 10.75
CA GLY A 236 3.03 29.78 12.13
C GLY A 236 3.36 28.37 12.60
N THR A 237 3.96 27.53 11.74
CA THR A 237 4.30 26.14 12.06
C THR A 237 5.81 25.91 12.10
N PRO A 238 6.30 24.82 12.72
CA PRO A 238 7.73 24.47 12.69
C PRO A 238 8.29 24.19 11.29
N PHE A 239 7.43 23.84 10.33
CA PHE A 239 7.81 23.50 8.96
C PHE A 239 7.33 24.60 8.00
N LYS A 240 8.24 25.41 7.46
CA LYS A 240 7.86 26.52 6.57
C LYS A 240 7.24 26.02 5.27
N ALA A 241 7.76 24.93 4.74
CA ALA A 241 7.27 24.27 3.53
C ALA A 241 7.02 22.77 3.74
N PHE A 242 6.28 22.16 2.81
CA PHE A 242 6.01 20.73 2.82
C PHE A 242 7.30 19.90 2.69
N GLU A 243 8.28 20.40 1.94
CA GLU A 243 9.58 19.76 1.75
C GLU A 243 10.36 19.65 3.07
N ASP A 244 10.25 20.65 3.97
CA ASP A 244 10.87 20.64 5.28
C ASP A 244 10.26 19.54 6.16
N PHE A 245 8.93 19.44 6.16
CA PHE A 245 8.18 18.38 6.83
C PHE A 245 8.57 17.00 6.27
N LEU A 246 8.55 16.83 4.94
CA LEU A 246 8.88 15.58 4.29
C LEU A 246 10.30 15.11 4.65
N HIS A 247 11.28 16.01 4.61
CA HIS A 247 12.66 15.69 4.96
C HIS A 247 12.81 15.27 6.43
N ALA A 248 12.11 15.96 7.34
CA ALA A 248 12.14 15.63 8.77
C ALA A 248 11.57 14.24 9.06
N ILE A 249 10.45 13.87 8.41
CA ILE A 249 9.81 12.57 8.60
C ILE A 249 10.60 11.45 7.92
N GLU A 250 11.08 11.64 6.68
CA GLU A 250 11.89 10.63 5.98
C GLU A 250 13.19 10.29 6.72
N LYS A 251 13.81 11.28 7.37
CA LYS A 251 15.04 11.07 8.17
C LYS A 251 14.80 10.22 9.42
N ARG A 252 13.61 10.30 10.02
CA ARG A 252 13.26 9.65 11.29
C ARG A 252 12.59 8.28 11.12
N GLY A 253 12.37 7.83 9.88
CA GLY A 253 11.90 6.47 9.59
C GLY A 253 10.39 6.28 9.74
N VAL A 254 9.96 5.02 9.80
CA VAL A 254 8.54 4.63 9.72
C VAL A 254 7.71 5.04 10.94
N GLY A 255 8.30 5.03 12.15
CA GLY A 255 7.59 5.42 13.37
C GLY A 255 7.25 6.92 13.44
N ALA A 256 7.99 7.77 12.72
CA ALA A 256 7.73 9.20 12.72
C ALA A 256 6.36 9.56 12.11
N MET A 257 5.91 8.83 11.10
CA MET A 257 4.60 9.05 10.49
C MET A 257 3.45 8.65 11.43
N GLU A 258 3.65 7.58 12.21
CA GLU A 258 2.67 7.15 13.22
C GLU A 258 2.54 8.18 14.34
N ILE A 259 3.66 8.79 14.76
CA ILE A 259 3.64 9.91 15.73
C ILE A 259 2.87 11.12 15.18
N VAL A 260 3.11 11.49 13.92
CA VAL A 260 2.33 12.56 13.27
C VAL A 260 0.85 12.22 13.24
N ALA A 261 0.49 10.97 12.92
CA ALA A 261 -0.91 10.54 12.91
C ALA A 261 -1.56 10.61 14.31
N MET A 262 -0.83 10.25 15.37
CA MET A 262 -1.28 10.41 16.75
C MET A 262 -1.51 11.88 17.12
N ASP A 263 -0.55 12.76 16.81
CA ASP A 263 -0.65 14.21 17.06
C ASP A 263 -1.84 14.83 16.31
N MET A 264 -2.04 14.43 15.06
CA MET A 264 -3.20 14.85 14.26
C MET A 264 -4.54 14.41 14.87
N LYS A 265 -4.60 13.22 15.47
CA LYS A 265 -5.80 12.72 16.16
C LYS A 265 -6.07 13.53 17.43
N VAL A 266 -5.07 13.72 18.28
CA VAL A 266 -5.16 14.52 19.52
C VAL A 266 -5.55 15.97 19.22
N SER A 267 -5.05 16.52 18.11
CA SER A 267 -5.38 17.87 17.66
C SER A 267 -6.76 18.00 17.01
N GLY A 268 -7.52 16.90 16.87
CA GLY A 268 -8.87 16.91 16.29
C GLY A 268 -8.92 17.14 14.79
N MET A 269 -7.78 17.05 14.08
CA MET A 269 -7.72 17.24 12.63
C MET A 269 -7.82 15.93 11.83
N TYR A 270 -7.76 14.78 12.52
CA TYR A 270 -7.70 13.46 11.89
C TYR A 270 -8.48 12.41 12.67
N ILE A 271 -9.21 11.58 11.94
CA ILE A 271 -9.75 10.33 12.47
C ILE A 271 -9.52 9.21 11.46
N ALA A 272 -9.10 8.05 11.92
CA ALA A 272 -8.93 6.89 11.07
C ALA A 272 -9.21 5.58 11.80
N ARG A 273 -10.29 4.95 11.36
CA ARG A 273 -10.75 3.67 11.88
C ARG A 273 -10.96 2.70 10.73
N GLN A 274 -10.96 1.40 10.98
CA GLN A 274 -11.19 0.37 9.97
C GLN A 274 -12.16 -0.68 10.47
N LEU A 275 -12.81 -1.39 9.56
CA LEU A 275 -13.58 -2.56 9.96
C LEU A 275 -12.62 -3.60 10.56
N SER A 276 -13.03 -4.20 11.67
CA SER A 276 -12.33 -5.30 12.28
C SER A 276 -12.22 -6.47 11.29
N PHE A 277 -11.02 -7.04 11.19
CA PHE A 277 -10.80 -8.29 10.47
C PHE A 277 -11.16 -9.52 11.32
N SER A 278 -11.87 -9.34 12.44
CA SER A 278 -12.39 -10.44 13.24
C SER A 278 -13.24 -11.39 12.38
N GLY A 279 -12.90 -12.70 12.43
CA GLY A 279 -13.54 -13.74 11.62
C GLY A 279 -13.07 -13.83 10.15
N VAL A 280 -12.22 -12.91 9.69
CA VAL A 280 -11.55 -13.01 8.39
C VAL A 280 -10.39 -13.98 8.51
N SER A 281 -10.27 -14.93 7.59
CA SER A 281 -9.12 -15.85 7.52
C SER A 281 -8.27 -15.55 6.30
N PHE A 282 -6.94 -15.60 6.46
CA PHE A 282 -5.98 -15.43 5.37
C PHE A 282 -5.20 -16.72 5.16
N ARG A 283 -5.14 -17.19 3.91
CA ARG A 283 -4.36 -18.36 3.50
C ARG A 283 -3.43 -17.97 2.35
N ILE A 284 -2.17 -18.35 2.44
CA ILE A 284 -1.22 -18.25 1.32
C ILE A 284 -1.09 -19.65 0.71
N GLU A 285 -1.36 -19.76 -0.58
CA GLU A 285 -1.12 -20.96 -1.37
C GLU A 285 0.14 -20.75 -2.23
N GLU A 286 1.21 -21.47 -1.91
CA GLU A 286 2.42 -21.51 -2.74
C GLU A 286 2.26 -22.55 -3.85
N ILE A 287 2.44 -22.12 -5.10
CA ILE A 287 2.21 -22.94 -6.30
C ILE A 287 3.54 -23.25 -6.95
N ALA A 288 3.91 -24.53 -6.95
CA ALA A 288 5.04 -25.02 -7.71
C ALA A 288 4.72 -24.95 -9.22
N LEU A 289 5.71 -24.52 -10.01
CA LEU A 289 5.59 -24.58 -11.46
C LEU A 289 5.79 -26.04 -11.91
N ASP A 290 4.91 -26.50 -12.78
CA ASP A 290 5.06 -27.76 -13.49
C ASP A 290 6.29 -27.73 -14.41
N ASN A 291 6.87 -28.90 -14.65
CA ASN A 291 8.11 -29.00 -15.42
C ASN A 291 7.92 -28.54 -16.86
N GLU A 292 6.75 -28.75 -17.45
CA GLU A 292 6.42 -28.28 -18.80
C GLU A 292 6.38 -26.75 -18.85
N PHE A 293 5.67 -26.11 -17.92
CA PHE A 293 5.65 -24.65 -17.83
C PHE A 293 7.03 -24.06 -17.53
N LYS A 294 7.86 -24.71 -16.69
CA LYS A 294 9.26 -24.30 -16.48
C LYS A 294 10.06 -24.27 -17.77
N LEU A 295 9.86 -25.24 -18.67
CA LEU A 295 10.52 -25.27 -19.97
C LEU A 295 10.06 -24.10 -20.84
N VAL A 296 8.75 -23.84 -20.93
CA VAL A 296 8.19 -22.71 -21.68
C VAL A 296 8.71 -21.37 -21.11
N TYR A 297 8.71 -21.21 -19.79
CA TYR A 297 9.23 -20.04 -19.11
C TYR A 297 10.71 -19.81 -19.43
N ASN A 298 11.54 -20.86 -19.34
CA ASN A 298 12.97 -20.76 -19.62
C ASN A 298 13.24 -20.46 -21.10
N LYS A 299 12.47 -21.04 -22.03
CA LYS A 299 12.52 -20.68 -23.46
C LYS A 299 12.22 -19.19 -23.65
N ALA A 300 11.18 -18.69 -22.99
CA ALA A 300 10.79 -17.29 -23.05
C ALA A 300 11.86 -16.35 -22.44
N ALA A 301 12.43 -16.71 -21.30
CA ALA A 301 13.54 -16.01 -20.66
C ALA A 301 14.76 -15.89 -21.59
N ARG A 302 15.14 -16.98 -22.27
CA ARG A 302 16.24 -16.99 -23.26
C ARG A 302 15.96 -16.10 -24.46
N LEU A 303 14.72 -16.10 -24.96
CA LEU A 303 14.32 -15.27 -26.09
C LEU A 303 14.38 -13.77 -25.75
N VAL A 304 13.91 -13.39 -24.57
CA VAL A 304 13.90 -11.99 -24.12
C VAL A 304 15.29 -11.52 -23.66
N SER A 305 16.18 -12.46 -23.31
CA SER A 305 17.60 -12.19 -23.02
C SER A 305 18.42 -11.79 -24.27
N VAL A 306 17.83 -11.84 -25.47
CA VAL A 306 18.46 -11.36 -26.70
C VAL A 306 18.66 -9.84 -26.62
N LYS A 307 19.93 -9.42 -26.76
CA LYS A 307 20.47 -8.10 -26.45
C LYS A 307 19.70 -6.94 -27.13
N PRO A 308 18.91 -6.16 -26.38
CA PRO A 308 18.26 -4.96 -26.93
C PRO A 308 19.28 -3.89 -27.32
N GLU A 309 20.48 -3.93 -26.74
CA GLU A 309 21.63 -3.08 -27.08
C GLU A 309 22.08 -3.32 -28.53
N GLN A 310 22.25 -4.57 -28.94
CA GLN A 310 22.61 -4.91 -30.32
C GLN A 310 21.50 -4.52 -31.30
N ALA A 311 20.23 -4.70 -30.92
CA ALA A 311 19.10 -4.23 -31.74
C ALA A 311 19.07 -2.69 -31.84
N ALA A 312 19.27 -1.96 -30.74
CA ALA A 312 19.26 -0.49 -30.71
C ALA A 312 20.47 0.14 -31.42
N ASP A 313 21.65 -0.48 -31.32
CA ASP A 313 22.87 -0.09 -32.04
C ASP A 313 22.70 -0.35 -33.55
N THR A 314 22.09 -1.47 -33.94
CA THR A 314 21.81 -1.79 -35.35
C THR A 314 20.71 -0.90 -35.94
N LEU A 315 19.75 -0.44 -35.13
CA LEU A 315 18.66 0.46 -35.54
C LEU A 315 19.04 1.94 -35.61
N GLY A 316 20.29 2.31 -35.27
CA GLY A 316 20.77 3.70 -35.38
C GLY A 316 20.02 4.71 -34.48
N LEU A 317 19.40 4.26 -33.39
CA LEU A 317 18.53 5.13 -32.58
C LEU A 317 19.32 6.15 -31.76
N VAL A 318 19.14 7.44 -32.09
CA VAL A 318 19.79 8.60 -31.44
C VAL A 318 19.34 8.76 -29.97
N SER A 319 18.09 8.42 -29.64
CA SER A 319 17.58 8.45 -28.26
C SER A 319 16.99 7.11 -27.83
N ARG A 320 17.65 6.48 -26.85
CA ARG A 320 17.31 5.12 -26.39
C ARG A 320 16.31 5.12 -25.23
N LYS A 321 16.06 6.26 -24.59
CA LYS A 321 15.33 6.37 -23.31
C LYS A 321 13.86 5.91 -23.40
N SER A 322 13.17 6.26 -24.48
CA SER A 322 11.76 5.87 -24.71
C SER A 322 11.64 4.37 -25.04
N LEU A 323 12.52 3.87 -25.92
CA LEU A 323 12.59 2.45 -26.29
C LEU A 323 12.84 1.55 -25.08
N TRP A 324 13.79 1.92 -24.22
CA TRP A 324 14.08 1.19 -22.99
C TRP A 324 12.87 1.15 -22.05
N GLY A 325 12.14 2.26 -21.90
CA GLY A 325 10.90 2.30 -21.12
C GLY A 325 9.84 1.35 -21.67
N GLN A 326 9.63 1.34 -23.00
CA GLN A 326 8.66 0.46 -23.65
C GLN A 326 9.06 -1.03 -23.61
N PHE A 327 10.35 -1.33 -23.81
CA PHE A 327 10.88 -2.69 -23.69
C PHE A 327 10.68 -3.23 -22.28
N TRP A 328 11.17 -2.52 -21.25
CA TRP A 328 11.09 -3.02 -19.87
C TRP A 328 9.66 -3.08 -19.35
N SER A 329 8.76 -2.18 -19.78
CA SER A 329 7.34 -2.28 -19.44
C SER A 329 6.65 -3.45 -20.15
N SER A 330 7.03 -3.78 -21.38
CA SER A 330 6.50 -4.94 -22.12
C SER A 330 7.05 -6.25 -21.55
N HIS A 331 8.35 -6.31 -21.27
CA HIS A 331 9.03 -7.40 -20.58
C HIS A 331 8.34 -7.72 -19.25
N GLN A 332 8.16 -6.72 -18.40
CA GLN A 332 7.51 -6.89 -17.09
C GLN A 332 6.09 -7.45 -17.26
N ARG A 333 5.29 -6.91 -18.19
CA ARG A 333 3.93 -7.38 -18.46
C ARG A 333 3.90 -8.83 -18.95
N PHE A 334 4.82 -9.19 -19.84
CA PHE A 334 4.92 -10.54 -20.39
C PHE A 334 5.23 -11.60 -19.31
N PHE A 335 6.27 -11.41 -18.50
CA PHE A 335 6.60 -12.39 -17.46
C PHE A 335 5.58 -12.43 -16.32
N LYS A 336 4.94 -11.29 -15.99
CA LYS A 336 3.80 -11.28 -15.07
C LYS A 336 2.66 -12.17 -15.57
N TYR A 337 2.32 -12.02 -16.83
CA TYR A 337 1.27 -12.81 -17.46
C TYR A 337 1.60 -14.32 -17.41
N LEU A 338 2.85 -14.70 -17.65
CA LEU A 338 3.29 -16.09 -17.44
C LEU A 338 3.10 -16.55 -15.99
N CYS A 339 3.48 -15.73 -15.01
CA CYS A 339 3.28 -16.08 -13.59
C CYS A 339 1.79 -16.28 -13.26
N ILE A 340 0.91 -15.44 -13.78
CA ILE A 340 -0.55 -15.55 -13.58
C ILE A 340 -1.07 -16.83 -14.24
N ALA A 341 -0.68 -17.11 -15.49
CA ALA A 341 -1.08 -18.30 -16.23
C ALA A 341 -0.70 -19.60 -15.51
N ALA A 342 0.50 -19.68 -14.94
CA ALA A 342 0.97 -20.85 -14.17
C ALA A 342 0.05 -21.20 -12.98
N LYS A 343 -0.71 -20.23 -12.48
CA LYS A 343 -1.55 -20.37 -11.28
C LYS A 343 -3.01 -20.68 -11.59
N VAL A 344 -3.45 -20.54 -12.86
CA VAL A 344 -4.86 -20.70 -13.28
C VAL A 344 -5.41 -22.07 -12.92
N ARG A 345 -4.69 -23.15 -13.27
CA ARG A 345 -5.12 -24.53 -13.00
C ARG A 345 -5.42 -24.74 -11.51
N ARG A 346 -4.46 -24.40 -10.65
CA ARG A 346 -4.59 -24.56 -9.20
C ARG A 346 -5.69 -23.67 -8.62
N LEU A 347 -5.86 -22.45 -9.14
CA LEU A 347 -6.96 -21.57 -8.74
C LEU A 347 -8.32 -22.21 -9.00
N VAL A 348 -8.53 -22.77 -10.19
CA VAL A 348 -9.82 -23.40 -10.55
C VAL A 348 -10.11 -24.59 -9.63
N GLU A 349 -9.13 -25.46 -9.39
CA GLU A 349 -9.27 -26.60 -8.46
C GLU A 349 -9.67 -26.16 -7.05
N LEU A 350 -9.03 -25.11 -6.53
CA LEU A 350 -9.37 -24.53 -5.24
C LEU A 350 -10.78 -23.93 -5.26
N ALA A 351 -11.11 -23.15 -6.28
CA ALA A 351 -12.41 -22.50 -6.42
C ALA A 351 -13.54 -23.53 -6.46
N GLU A 352 -13.39 -24.60 -7.23
CA GLU A 352 -14.37 -25.70 -7.28
C GLU A 352 -14.55 -26.39 -5.93
N THR A 353 -13.45 -26.60 -5.20
CA THR A 353 -13.48 -27.20 -3.86
C THR A 353 -14.27 -26.33 -2.88
N GLU A 354 -14.00 -25.02 -2.86
CA GLU A 354 -14.68 -24.06 -2.01
C GLU A 354 -16.17 -23.88 -2.42
N MET A 355 -16.48 -23.93 -3.73
CA MET A 355 -17.87 -23.90 -4.22
C MET A 355 -18.67 -25.14 -3.82
N LYS A 356 -18.05 -26.33 -3.80
CA LYS A 356 -18.68 -27.57 -3.30
C LYS A 356 -19.05 -27.47 -1.82
N GLN A 357 -18.34 -26.63 -1.05
CA GLN A 357 -18.67 -26.31 0.34
C GLN A 357 -19.78 -25.24 0.47
N GLY A 358 -20.43 -24.84 -0.61
CA GLY A 358 -21.51 -23.84 -0.61
C GLY A 358 -21.02 -22.40 -0.51
N LYS A 359 -19.74 -22.13 -0.74
CA LYS A 359 -19.18 -20.76 -0.74
C LYS A 359 -19.30 -20.10 -2.12
N CYS A 360 -19.09 -18.79 -2.18
CA CYS A 360 -19.04 -18.01 -3.42
C CYS A 360 -17.63 -17.48 -3.67
N ILE A 361 -17.20 -17.47 -4.93
CA ILE A 361 -15.82 -17.15 -5.30
C ILE A 361 -15.74 -15.75 -5.89
N VAL A 362 -14.76 -14.98 -5.44
CA VAL A 362 -14.38 -13.70 -6.03
C VAL A 362 -12.90 -13.79 -6.41
N ILE A 363 -12.58 -13.59 -7.68
CA ILE A 363 -11.22 -13.65 -8.21
C ILE A 363 -10.77 -12.23 -8.52
N GLY A 364 -9.69 -11.81 -7.88
CA GLY A 364 -9.10 -10.50 -8.10
C GLY A 364 -7.88 -10.54 -9.02
N LEU A 365 -7.92 -9.68 -10.05
CA LEU A 365 -6.84 -9.44 -11.01
C LEU A 365 -6.47 -7.96 -11.02
N GLN A 366 -5.21 -7.60 -11.26
CA GLN A 366 -4.87 -6.19 -11.49
C GLN A 366 -5.07 -5.83 -12.96
N SER A 367 -4.66 -6.70 -13.87
CA SER A 367 -4.72 -6.46 -15.31
C SER A 367 -5.61 -7.47 -16.06
N THR A 368 -6.19 -7.03 -17.18
CA THR A 368 -7.05 -7.85 -18.05
C THR A 368 -6.31 -8.48 -19.23
N GLY A 369 -5.00 -8.23 -19.37
CA GLY A 369 -4.16 -8.76 -20.45
C GLY A 369 -4.48 -8.23 -21.87
N GLU A 370 -5.48 -7.37 -22.05
CA GLU A 370 -5.99 -6.93 -23.38
C GLU A 370 -5.06 -6.00 -24.17
N ALA A 371 -3.96 -5.52 -23.59
CA ALA A 371 -3.22 -4.35 -24.09
C ALA A 371 -2.58 -4.49 -25.49
N ARG A 372 -2.72 -5.63 -26.20
CA ARG A 372 -2.04 -5.83 -27.49
C ARG A 372 -2.76 -6.68 -28.55
N THR A 373 -4.05 -6.99 -28.44
CA THR A 373 -4.73 -7.74 -29.51
C THR A 373 -5.05 -6.88 -30.74
N ARG A 374 -4.85 -5.55 -30.68
CA ARG A 374 -5.29 -4.61 -31.73
C ARG A 374 -4.19 -3.85 -32.48
N GLU A 375 -2.91 -4.07 -32.18
CA GLU A 375 -1.77 -3.33 -32.78
C GLU A 375 -0.83 -4.23 -33.62
N VAL A 376 -1.32 -5.36 -34.16
CA VAL A 376 -0.52 -6.23 -35.05
C VAL A 376 -0.93 -6.08 -36.52
N LEU A 377 -1.87 -5.19 -36.84
CA LEU A 377 -2.32 -4.94 -38.20
C LEU A 377 -2.31 -3.43 -38.46
N ASP A 378 -1.13 -2.88 -38.68
CA ASP A 378 -0.92 -1.73 -39.55
C ASP A 378 0.55 -1.77 -39.98
N GLU A 379 0.76 -2.33 -41.17
CA GLU A 379 2.06 -2.36 -41.85
C GLU A 379 2.43 -0.94 -42.27
N ASN A 380 3.43 -0.35 -41.61
CA ASN A 380 4.12 0.82 -42.15
C ASN A 380 5.20 0.33 -43.12
N ASP A 381 4.96 0.53 -44.41
CA ASP A 381 5.92 0.38 -45.49
C ASP A 381 7.07 1.38 -45.31
N GLY A 382 8.23 0.86 -44.94
CA GLY A 382 9.50 1.58 -44.96
C GLY A 382 10.61 0.59 -45.26
N HIS A 383 11.43 0.86 -46.28
CA HIS A 383 12.58 0.03 -46.63
C HIS A 383 13.61 0.02 -45.49
N LEU A 384 13.67 -1.09 -44.77
CA LEU A 384 14.69 -1.40 -43.77
C LEU A 384 15.90 -2.06 -44.45
N ASP A 385 17.09 -1.87 -43.87
CA ASP A 385 18.33 -2.54 -44.28
C ASP A 385 18.13 -4.07 -44.35
N PRO A 386 18.56 -4.75 -45.44
CA PRO A 386 18.44 -6.21 -45.61
C PRO A 386 18.88 -7.04 -44.39
N LYS A 387 19.93 -6.60 -43.68
CA LYS A 387 20.46 -7.30 -42.49
C LYS A 387 19.53 -7.16 -41.28
N LEU A 388 18.82 -6.04 -41.19
CA LEU A 388 17.85 -5.77 -40.14
C LEU A 388 16.54 -6.53 -40.40
N GLU A 389 16.14 -6.66 -41.67
CA GLU A 389 14.98 -7.46 -42.04
C GLU A 389 15.22 -8.96 -41.77
N GLU A 390 16.43 -9.48 -41.99
CA GLU A 390 16.81 -10.85 -41.63
C GLU A 390 16.75 -11.09 -40.11
N LEU A 391 17.28 -10.17 -39.30
CA LEU A 391 17.23 -10.25 -37.83
C LEU A 391 15.79 -10.16 -37.32
N LYS A 392 14.98 -9.26 -37.88
CA LYS A 392 13.56 -9.09 -37.58
C LYS A 392 12.78 -10.37 -37.93
N GLN A 393 12.98 -10.93 -39.13
CA GLN A 393 12.34 -12.19 -39.53
C GLN A 393 12.78 -13.36 -38.63
N GLY A 394 14.06 -13.44 -38.27
CA GLY A 394 14.57 -14.46 -37.35
C GLY A 394 13.95 -14.37 -35.95
N LEU A 395 13.76 -13.15 -35.42
CA LEU A 395 13.05 -12.91 -34.16
C LEU A 395 11.56 -13.23 -34.28
N LEU A 396 10.89 -12.81 -35.36
CA LEU A 396 9.48 -13.10 -35.60
C LEU A 396 9.20 -14.60 -35.72
N ARG A 397 10.09 -15.38 -36.35
CA ARG A 397 9.98 -16.85 -36.38
C ARG A 397 10.07 -17.44 -34.97
N LYS A 398 11.07 -17.04 -34.19
CA LYS A 398 11.21 -17.49 -32.78
C LYS A 398 10.02 -17.09 -31.92
N ILE A 399 9.46 -15.90 -32.11
CA ILE A 399 8.26 -15.42 -31.42
C ILE A 399 7.04 -16.24 -31.86
N SER A 400 6.89 -16.54 -33.15
CA SER A 400 5.79 -17.35 -33.69
C SER A 400 5.83 -18.78 -33.16
N ASP A 401 7.02 -19.38 -33.11
CA ASP A 401 7.19 -20.74 -32.58
C ASP A 401 6.95 -20.79 -31.07
N LEU A 402 7.49 -19.84 -30.31
CA LEU A 402 7.18 -19.72 -28.88
C LEU A 402 5.69 -19.44 -28.66
N GLY A 403 5.07 -18.62 -29.51
CA GLY A 403 3.66 -18.24 -29.45
C GLY A 403 2.69 -19.43 -29.47
N LYS A 404 3.08 -20.54 -30.11
CA LYS A 404 2.30 -21.80 -30.12
C LYS A 404 2.30 -22.52 -28.76
N GLU A 405 3.36 -22.34 -27.97
CA GLU A 405 3.51 -22.93 -26.63
C GLU A 405 3.09 -21.98 -25.50
N LEU A 406 2.87 -20.69 -25.79
CA LEU A 406 2.48 -19.71 -24.78
C LEU A 406 1.05 -19.93 -24.28
N PRO A 407 0.80 -19.68 -22.98
CA PRO A 407 -0.53 -19.85 -22.42
C PRO A 407 -1.54 -18.85 -23.00
N LEU A 408 -2.76 -19.34 -23.21
CA LEU A 408 -3.92 -18.57 -23.66
C LEU A 408 -4.24 -17.43 -22.69
N ASN A 409 -5.02 -16.43 -23.15
CA ASN A 409 -5.46 -15.31 -22.33
C ASN A 409 -6.03 -15.82 -21.01
N THR A 410 -5.34 -15.53 -19.90
CA THR A 410 -5.67 -16.05 -18.57
C THR A 410 -7.13 -15.77 -18.18
N LEU A 411 -7.65 -14.60 -18.51
CA LEU A 411 -9.02 -14.24 -18.16
C LEU A 411 -10.03 -15.05 -18.96
N ASP A 412 -9.78 -15.26 -20.26
CA ASP A 412 -10.62 -16.11 -21.10
C ASP A 412 -10.53 -17.57 -20.69
N GLU A 413 -9.34 -18.07 -20.36
CA GLU A 413 -9.14 -19.43 -19.85
C GLU A 413 -9.88 -19.66 -18.53
N LEU A 414 -9.83 -18.69 -17.60
CA LEU A 414 -10.59 -18.75 -16.36
C LEU A 414 -12.09 -18.83 -16.63
N ILE A 415 -12.61 -17.96 -17.50
CA ILE A 415 -14.03 -17.96 -17.85
C ILE A 415 -14.43 -19.28 -18.48
N ASP A 416 -13.66 -19.80 -19.44
CA ASP A 416 -13.89 -21.08 -20.11
C ASP A 416 -13.90 -22.25 -19.11
N ARG A 417 -12.89 -22.35 -18.23
CA ARG A 417 -12.81 -23.41 -17.22
C ARG A 417 -13.95 -23.37 -16.20
N PHE A 418 -14.47 -22.19 -15.87
CA PHE A 418 -15.68 -22.07 -15.05
C PHE A 418 -16.98 -22.32 -15.83
N GLY A 419 -16.90 -22.68 -17.12
CA GLY A 419 -18.03 -23.04 -18.00
C GLY A 419 -18.64 -21.87 -18.76
N GLY A 420 -17.82 -20.89 -19.07
CA GLY A 420 -18.16 -19.81 -19.96
C GLY A 420 -18.82 -18.60 -19.29
N PRO A 421 -19.12 -17.58 -20.10
CA PRO A 421 -19.66 -16.29 -19.65
C PRO A 421 -20.93 -16.34 -18.81
N GLU A 422 -21.79 -17.32 -19.05
CA GLU A 422 -23.07 -17.42 -18.36
C GLU A 422 -22.91 -17.84 -16.90
N ARG A 423 -21.77 -18.45 -16.53
CA ARG A 423 -21.51 -18.89 -15.14
C ARG A 423 -20.61 -17.94 -14.37
N VAL A 424 -19.93 -17.02 -15.05
CA VAL A 424 -18.96 -16.08 -14.45
C VAL A 424 -19.44 -14.65 -14.54
N ALA A 425 -19.52 -13.98 -13.40
CA ALA A 425 -19.79 -12.55 -13.30
C ALA A 425 -18.52 -11.75 -13.61
N GLU A 426 -18.39 -11.31 -14.86
CA GLU A 426 -17.19 -10.60 -15.32
C GLU A 426 -17.34 -9.08 -15.12
N MET A 427 -16.58 -8.51 -14.18
CA MET A 427 -16.55 -7.07 -13.89
C MET A 427 -15.16 -6.50 -14.20
N THR A 428 -14.86 -6.42 -15.50
CA THR A 428 -13.56 -5.94 -16.01
C THR A 428 -13.72 -4.72 -16.94
N GLY A 429 -12.64 -3.96 -17.14
CA GLY A 429 -12.66 -2.76 -18.00
C GLY A 429 -12.60 -3.04 -19.50
N ARG A 430 -12.66 -4.33 -19.85
CA ARG A 430 -12.27 -4.90 -21.13
C ARG A 430 -13.45 -4.89 -22.12
N LYS A 431 -13.25 -4.56 -23.39
CA LYS A 431 -14.38 -4.34 -24.34
C LYS A 431 -14.85 -5.60 -25.07
N GLY A 432 -14.02 -6.63 -25.13
CA GLY A 432 -14.39 -7.89 -25.75
C GLY A 432 -13.65 -9.06 -25.14
N ARG A 433 -13.98 -10.26 -25.57
CA ARG A 433 -13.43 -11.50 -25.04
C ARG A 433 -13.42 -12.60 -26.08
N VAL A 434 -12.62 -13.62 -25.84
CA VAL A 434 -12.61 -14.82 -26.67
C VAL A 434 -13.43 -15.90 -25.95
N VAL A 435 -14.44 -16.44 -26.63
CA VAL A 435 -15.32 -17.50 -26.12
C VAL A 435 -15.17 -18.75 -26.96
N ARG A 436 -15.06 -19.91 -26.31
CA ARG A 436 -14.99 -21.22 -26.96
C ARG A 436 -16.40 -21.75 -27.23
N ILE A 437 -16.68 -22.15 -28.47
CA ILE A 437 -18.03 -22.59 -28.89
C ILE A 437 -18.13 -24.12 -28.91
N SER A 438 -17.15 -24.79 -29.51
CA SER A 438 -17.05 -26.26 -29.55
C SER A 438 -15.64 -26.68 -29.96
N GLY A 439 -15.05 -27.65 -29.26
CA GLY A 439 -13.66 -28.09 -29.49
C GLY A 439 -12.65 -26.93 -29.40
N ASP A 440 -11.73 -26.85 -30.36
CA ASP A 440 -10.72 -25.78 -30.44
C ASP A 440 -11.20 -24.52 -31.17
N CYS A 441 -12.48 -24.43 -31.54
CA CYS A 441 -13.01 -23.26 -32.24
C CYS A 441 -13.37 -22.12 -31.25
N VAL A 442 -12.78 -20.95 -31.49
CA VAL A 442 -12.95 -19.75 -30.66
C VAL A 442 -13.58 -18.61 -31.46
N ARG A 443 -14.40 -17.81 -30.79
CA ARG A 443 -15.04 -16.60 -31.36
C ARG A 443 -14.74 -15.40 -30.49
N TYR A 444 -14.41 -14.28 -31.12
CA TYR A 444 -14.33 -12.99 -30.43
C TYR A 444 -15.74 -12.40 -30.28
N GLU A 445 -16.11 -12.03 -29.06
CA GLU A 445 -17.39 -11.43 -28.71
C GLU A 445 -17.19 -10.04 -28.09
N SER A 446 -18.07 -9.09 -28.44
CA SER A 446 -18.15 -7.81 -27.74
C SER A 446 -18.80 -8.02 -26.37
N ARG A 447 -18.21 -7.45 -25.32
CA ARG A 447 -18.84 -7.37 -23.99
C ARG A 447 -19.84 -6.22 -23.90
N ALA A 448 -19.66 -5.18 -24.71
CA ALA A 448 -20.61 -4.08 -24.78
C ALA A 448 -21.87 -4.56 -25.52
N GLU A 449 -22.97 -4.72 -24.79
CA GLU A 449 -24.31 -4.87 -25.37
C GLU A 449 -24.69 -3.60 -26.16
N GLN A 450 -25.50 -3.75 -27.21
CA GLN A 450 -25.91 -2.62 -28.05
C GLN A 450 -26.54 -1.50 -27.22
N GLY A 451 -25.89 -0.33 -27.19
CA GLY A 451 -26.37 0.88 -26.50
C GLY A 451 -25.98 1.03 -25.02
N LEU A 452 -25.24 0.08 -24.43
CA LEU A 452 -24.81 0.15 -23.02
C LEU A 452 -23.32 0.44 -22.88
N THR A 453 -22.95 1.23 -21.86
CA THR A 453 -21.54 1.40 -21.49
C THR A 453 -21.04 0.18 -20.71
N ILE A 454 -19.72 -0.01 -20.66
CA ILE A 454 -19.11 -1.13 -19.93
C ILE A 454 -19.47 -1.13 -18.44
N ASP A 455 -19.67 0.06 -17.86
CA ASP A 455 -20.05 0.21 -16.46
C ASP A 455 -21.46 -0.34 -16.19
N HIS A 456 -22.40 -0.15 -17.12
CA HIS A 456 -23.73 -0.73 -17.01
C HIS A 456 -23.68 -2.26 -17.09
N VAL A 457 -22.82 -2.80 -17.96
CA VAL A 457 -22.60 -4.26 -18.04
C VAL A 457 -22.03 -4.78 -16.71
N ASN A 458 -21.03 -4.11 -16.14
CA ASN A 458 -20.45 -4.49 -14.86
C ASN A 458 -21.48 -4.42 -13.70
N ILE A 459 -22.38 -3.43 -13.71
CA ILE A 459 -23.47 -3.34 -12.72
C ILE A 459 -24.43 -4.52 -12.84
N ARG A 460 -24.82 -4.91 -14.05
CA ARG A 460 -25.68 -6.10 -14.26
C ARG A 460 -25.00 -7.38 -13.80
N GLU A 461 -23.73 -7.58 -14.16
CA GLU A 461 -22.97 -8.74 -13.72
C GLU A 461 -22.83 -8.81 -12.19
N LYS A 462 -22.67 -7.65 -11.53
CA LYS A 462 -22.73 -7.54 -10.06
C LYS A 462 -24.09 -7.99 -9.52
N GLU A 463 -25.19 -7.54 -10.12
CA GLU A 463 -26.54 -7.92 -9.70
C GLU A 463 -26.78 -9.43 -9.83
N ARG A 464 -26.34 -10.05 -10.94
CA ARG A 464 -26.41 -11.51 -11.14
C ARG A 464 -25.63 -12.27 -10.08
N PHE A 465 -24.43 -11.80 -9.73
CA PHE A 465 -23.63 -12.40 -8.65
C PHE A 465 -24.30 -12.26 -7.27
N MET A 466 -24.78 -11.06 -6.95
CA MET A 466 -25.42 -10.76 -5.66
C MET A 466 -26.82 -11.38 -5.52
N GLY A 467 -27.48 -11.67 -6.65
CA GLY A 467 -28.72 -12.44 -6.72
C GLY A 467 -28.52 -13.95 -6.63
N GLY A 468 -27.30 -14.44 -6.85
CA GLY A 468 -26.95 -15.87 -6.78
C GLY A 468 -27.14 -16.63 -8.10
N GLU A 469 -27.42 -15.93 -9.21
CA GLU A 469 -27.45 -16.50 -10.56
C GLU A 469 -26.05 -16.99 -10.97
N LYS A 470 -25.02 -16.22 -10.60
CA LYS A 470 -23.61 -16.56 -10.82
C LYS A 470 -22.88 -16.67 -9.48
N LEU A 471 -22.07 -17.73 -9.33
CA LEU A 471 -21.36 -18.01 -8.07
C LEU A 471 -19.88 -17.63 -8.09
N VAL A 472 -19.36 -17.30 -9.27
CA VAL A 472 -17.97 -16.86 -9.49
C VAL A 472 -18.01 -15.44 -10.03
N ALA A 473 -17.28 -14.53 -9.42
CA ALA A 473 -17.06 -13.18 -9.92
C ALA A 473 -15.57 -12.96 -10.23
N ILE A 474 -15.26 -12.29 -11.33
CA ILE A 474 -13.90 -11.84 -11.65
C ILE A 474 -13.88 -10.32 -11.69
N ILE A 475 -13.01 -9.71 -10.88
CA ILE A 475 -12.85 -8.25 -10.78
C ILE A 475 -11.44 -7.83 -11.21
N SER A 476 -11.37 -6.68 -11.89
CA SER A 476 -10.10 -6.02 -12.24
C SER A 476 -9.97 -4.65 -11.56
N GLU A 477 -8.75 -4.15 -11.35
CA GLU A 477 -8.52 -2.80 -10.77
C GLU A 477 -9.29 -1.72 -11.55
N ALA A 478 -9.29 -1.81 -12.89
CA ALA A 478 -9.89 -0.80 -13.78
C ALA A 478 -11.42 -0.73 -13.75
N ALA A 479 -12.12 -1.77 -13.28
CA ALA A 479 -13.58 -1.84 -13.29
C ALA A 479 -14.20 -2.07 -11.91
N SER A 480 -13.39 -2.23 -10.86
CA SER A 480 -13.86 -2.50 -9.50
C SER A 480 -14.04 -1.26 -8.63
N SER A 481 -13.74 -0.06 -9.16
CA SER A 481 -14.03 1.22 -8.50
C SER A 481 -15.52 1.29 -8.12
N GLY A 482 -15.83 1.64 -6.87
CA GLY A 482 -17.20 1.60 -6.31
C GLY A 482 -17.84 0.22 -6.04
N ILE A 483 -17.49 -0.85 -6.78
CA ILE A 483 -18.19 -2.15 -6.70
C ILE A 483 -18.11 -2.82 -5.32
N SER A 484 -19.23 -3.40 -4.89
CA SER A 484 -19.46 -4.04 -3.59
C SER A 484 -19.96 -5.48 -3.80
N LEU A 485 -19.23 -6.48 -3.29
CA LEU A 485 -19.47 -7.92 -3.47
C LEU A 485 -19.57 -8.70 -2.14
N GLN A 486 -19.66 -8.01 -1.01
CA GLN A 486 -19.81 -8.64 0.31
C GLN A 486 -21.09 -9.49 0.40
N ALA A 487 -21.14 -10.42 1.34
CA ALA A 487 -22.35 -11.16 1.68
C ALA A 487 -23.29 -10.27 2.52
N ASP A 488 -23.84 -9.21 1.92
CA ASP A 488 -24.69 -8.22 2.59
C ASP A 488 -26.01 -8.85 3.08
N LYS A 489 -26.45 -8.50 4.29
CA LYS A 489 -27.74 -8.97 4.85
C LYS A 489 -28.95 -8.60 3.98
N ARG A 490 -28.82 -7.60 3.11
CA ARG A 490 -29.90 -7.12 2.22
C ARG A 490 -29.97 -7.85 0.88
N VAL A 491 -28.98 -8.66 0.53
CA VAL A 491 -28.97 -9.38 -0.76
C VAL A 491 -29.40 -10.83 -0.58
N VAL A 492 -29.85 -11.45 -1.68
CA VAL A 492 -30.29 -12.85 -1.72
C VAL A 492 -29.11 -13.79 -1.53
N ASN A 493 -28.00 -13.56 -2.26
CA ASN A 493 -26.82 -14.40 -2.14
C ASN A 493 -25.98 -14.03 -0.91
N GLN A 494 -26.24 -14.68 0.21
CA GLN A 494 -25.53 -14.48 1.48
C GLN A 494 -24.41 -15.51 1.73
N ARG A 495 -24.02 -16.32 0.73
CA ARG A 495 -22.96 -17.34 0.87
C ARG A 495 -21.63 -16.72 1.27
N ARG A 496 -20.84 -17.40 2.10
CA ARG A 496 -19.51 -16.91 2.50
C ARG A 496 -18.64 -16.65 1.27
N ARG A 497 -17.99 -15.48 1.25
CA ARG A 497 -17.12 -15.07 0.14
C ARG A 497 -15.72 -15.64 0.33
N VAL A 498 -15.19 -16.27 -0.71
CA VAL A 498 -13.79 -16.66 -0.82
C VAL A 498 -13.14 -15.78 -1.88
N HIS A 499 -12.29 -14.86 -1.45
CA HIS A 499 -11.60 -13.94 -2.34
C HIS A 499 -10.20 -14.49 -2.66
N MET A 500 -10.05 -14.97 -3.89
CA MET A 500 -8.80 -15.51 -4.42
C MET A 500 -8.05 -14.41 -5.18
N THR A 501 -6.86 -14.05 -4.73
CA THR A 501 -6.02 -13.06 -5.41
C THR A 501 -5.00 -13.77 -6.28
N LEU A 502 -5.22 -13.74 -7.60
CA LEU A 502 -4.34 -14.38 -8.58
C LEU A 502 -3.14 -13.49 -8.94
N GLU A 503 -3.34 -12.17 -8.93
CA GLU A 503 -2.27 -11.18 -9.13
C GLU A 503 -2.17 -10.30 -7.89
N LEU A 504 -1.10 -10.47 -7.10
CA LEU A 504 -0.90 -9.64 -5.91
C LEU A 504 -0.56 -8.19 -6.33
N PRO A 505 -1.23 -7.19 -5.74
CA PRO A 505 -0.94 -5.79 -6.03
C PRO A 505 0.46 -5.38 -5.57
N TRP A 506 1.03 -4.38 -6.26
CA TRP A 506 2.38 -3.87 -5.97
C TRP A 506 2.47 -3.10 -4.66
N SER A 507 1.35 -2.59 -4.17
CA SER A 507 1.25 -1.89 -2.90
C SER A 507 0.20 -2.55 -2.02
N ALA A 508 0.49 -2.59 -0.72
CA ALA A 508 -0.44 -3.16 0.25
C ALA A 508 -1.78 -2.41 0.28
N ASP A 509 -1.74 -1.10 0.10
CA ASP A 509 -2.95 -0.28 0.07
C ASP A 509 -3.88 -0.66 -1.10
N ARG A 510 -3.33 -1.01 -2.27
CA ARG A 510 -4.13 -1.52 -3.38
C ARG A 510 -4.74 -2.87 -3.05
N ALA A 511 -4.02 -3.74 -2.34
CA ALA A 511 -4.55 -5.01 -1.86
C ALA A 511 -5.70 -4.81 -0.87
N ILE A 512 -5.57 -3.90 0.10
CA ILE A 512 -6.65 -3.55 1.03
C ILE A 512 -7.86 -2.97 0.28
N GLN A 513 -7.65 -2.10 -0.70
CA GLN A 513 -8.73 -1.57 -1.54
C GLN A 513 -9.47 -2.67 -2.31
N GLN A 514 -8.75 -3.72 -2.72
CA GLN A 514 -9.33 -4.90 -3.36
C GLN A 514 -10.09 -5.77 -2.35
N PHE A 515 -9.57 -5.95 -1.13
CA PHE A 515 -10.27 -6.67 -0.05
C PHE A 515 -11.54 -5.94 0.39
N GLY A 516 -11.52 -4.61 0.40
CA GLY A 516 -12.69 -3.76 0.65
C GLY A 516 -13.83 -3.92 -0.37
N ARG A 517 -13.65 -4.74 -1.43
CA ARG A 517 -14.74 -5.14 -2.34
C ARG A 517 -15.57 -6.28 -1.77
N THR A 518 -14.99 -7.15 -0.94
CA THR A 518 -15.65 -8.31 -0.32
C THR A 518 -15.81 -8.19 1.18
N HIS A 519 -15.00 -7.35 1.84
CA HIS A 519 -15.08 -7.04 3.26
C HIS A 519 -15.67 -5.65 3.45
N ARG A 520 -16.95 -5.58 3.81
CA ARG A 520 -17.68 -4.34 4.08
C ARG A 520 -18.66 -4.55 5.23
N SER A 521 -19.19 -3.45 5.74
CA SER A 521 -20.19 -3.48 6.79
C SER A 521 -21.49 -4.15 6.34
N ASN A 522 -22.28 -4.58 7.32
CA ASN A 522 -23.55 -5.27 7.16
C ASN A 522 -23.42 -6.64 6.48
N GLN A 523 -22.26 -7.29 6.59
CA GLN A 523 -22.04 -8.65 6.07
C GLN A 523 -22.57 -9.71 7.05
N VAL A 524 -23.13 -10.79 6.51
CA VAL A 524 -23.58 -11.96 7.31
C VAL A 524 -22.38 -12.77 7.80
N THR A 525 -21.38 -12.93 6.94
CA THR A 525 -20.16 -13.70 7.21
C THR A 525 -18.93 -12.94 6.73
N ALA A 526 -17.86 -12.96 7.52
CA ALA A 526 -16.56 -12.45 7.10
C ALA A 526 -15.96 -13.30 5.97
N PRO A 527 -15.29 -12.68 4.99
CA PRO A 527 -14.68 -13.39 3.86
C PRO A 527 -13.46 -14.23 4.26
N GLU A 528 -13.13 -15.21 3.42
CA GLU A 528 -11.84 -15.91 3.43
C GLU A 528 -10.97 -15.36 2.29
N TYR A 529 -9.71 -15.05 2.56
CA TYR A 529 -8.75 -14.59 1.55
C TYR A 529 -7.74 -15.68 1.23
N ILE A 530 -7.53 -15.95 -0.05
CA ILE A 530 -6.51 -16.88 -0.53
C ILE A 530 -5.56 -16.13 -1.47
N PHE A 531 -4.28 -16.09 -1.14
CA PHE A 531 -3.23 -15.50 -1.96
C PHE A 531 -2.51 -16.59 -2.73
N LEU A 532 -2.51 -16.51 -4.06
CA LEU A 532 -1.84 -17.49 -4.91
C LEU A 532 -0.48 -16.93 -5.35
N ILE A 533 0.60 -17.54 -4.87
CA ILE A 533 1.98 -17.10 -5.12
C ILE A 533 2.74 -18.26 -5.74
N SER A 534 3.44 -18.04 -6.83
CA SER A 534 4.31 -19.06 -7.40
C SER A 534 5.64 -19.18 -6.62
N GLU A 535 6.33 -20.30 -6.80
CA GLU A 535 7.69 -20.50 -6.26
C GLU A 535 8.75 -19.54 -6.88
N LEU A 536 8.37 -18.71 -7.86
CA LEU A 536 9.25 -17.73 -8.48
C LEU A 536 9.59 -16.62 -7.48
N ALA A 537 10.88 -16.43 -7.24
CA ALA A 537 11.40 -15.39 -6.36
C ALA A 537 10.86 -13.97 -6.65
N GLY A 538 10.54 -13.68 -7.92
CA GLY A 538 10.00 -12.38 -8.33
C GLY A 538 8.60 -12.09 -7.78
N GLU A 539 7.80 -13.12 -7.47
CA GLU A 539 6.47 -12.96 -6.86
C GLU A 539 6.50 -12.89 -5.33
N ARG A 540 7.53 -13.47 -4.68
CA ARG A 540 7.65 -13.53 -3.21
C ARG A 540 7.67 -12.16 -2.53
N ARG A 541 8.13 -11.12 -3.23
CA ARG A 541 8.09 -9.72 -2.76
C ARG A 541 6.66 -9.23 -2.49
N PHE A 542 5.68 -9.55 -3.33
CA PHE A 542 4.34 -8.97 -3.18
C PHE A 542 3.62 -9.49 -1.94
N ALA A 543 3.89 -10.76 -1.61
CA ALA A 543 3.38 -11.42 -0.43
C ALA A 543 3.73 -10.66 0.86
N SER A 544 4.96 -10.18 0.95
CA SER A 544 5.50 -9.57 2.16
C SER A 544 4.94 -8.19 2.45
N ILE A 545 4.78 -7.40 1.40
CA ILE A 545 4.21 -6.05 1.47
C ILE A 545 2.77 -6.15 1.95
N VAL A 546 1.99 -7.08 1.40
CA VAL A 546 0.60 -7.31 1.79
C VAL A 546 0.52 -7.87 3.22
N ALA A 547 1.35 -8.87 3.55
CA ALA A 547 1.34 -9.50 4.87
C ALA A 547 1.67 -8.53 6.00
N LYS A 548 2.74 -7.72 5.87
CA LYS A 548 3.11 -6.70 6.87
C LYS A 548 1.95 -5.73 7.12
N ARG A 549 1.24 -5.36 6.06
CA ARG A 549 0.12 -4.44 6.20
C ARG A 549 -1.07 -5.10 6.88
N LEU A 550 -1.39 -6.36 6.58
CA LEU A 550 -2.41 -7.12 7.30
C LEU A 550 -2.08 -7.27 8.79
N GLU A 551 -0.81 -7.46 9.13
CA GLU A 551 -0.32 -7.50 10.51
C GLU A 551 -0.53 -6.17 11.23
N SER A 552 -0.12 -5.06 10.61
CA SER A 552 -0.34 -3.70 11.13
C SER A 552 -1.82 -3.35 11.33
N LEU A 553 -2.72 -3.99 10.58
CA LEU A 553 -4.17 -3.81 10.72
C LEU A 553 -4.81 -4.71 11.79
N GLY A 554 -4.02 -5.45 12.56
CA GLY A 554 -4.52 -6.37 13.58
C GLY A 554 -5.29 -7.57 13.01
N ALA A 555 -5.19 -7.80 11.70
CA ALA A 555 -5.86 -8.91 11.03
C ALA A 555 -5.19 -10.27 11.32
N LEU A 556 -4.01 -10.25 11.95
CA LEU A 556 -3.19 -11.42 12.25
C LEU A 556 -2.97 -11.64 13.76
N THR A 557 -3.73 -11.01 14.66
CA THR A 557 -3.50 -11.10 16.11
C THR A 557 -4.57 -11.87 16.91
N HIS A 558 -4.07 -12.64 17.88
CA HIS A 558 -4.70 -13.35 19.03
C HIS A 558 -5.12 -14.83 18.92
N GLY A 559 -5.32 -15.42 17.73
CA GLY A 559 -5.61 -16.87 17.59
C GLY A 559 -4.56 -17.67 16.83
N ASP A 560 -4.02 -17.09 15.76
CA ASP A 560 -3.26 -17.82 14.74
C ASP A 560 -1.75 -17.86 14.94
N ARG A 561 -1.21 -17.31 16.04
CA ARG A 561 0.23 -17.45 16.36
C ARG A 561 0.66 -18.92 16.48
N ARG A 562 -0.26 -19.83 16.79
CA ARG A 562 -0.01 -21.28 16.82
C ARG A 562 -0.08 -21.96 15.45
N ALA A 563 -0.79 -21.39 14.48
CA ALA A 563 -0.77 -21.86 13.09
C ALA A 563 0.40 -21.26 12.27
N THR A 564 1.06 -20.23 12.81
CA THR A 564 2.21 -19.52 12.20
C THR A 564 3.56 -19.88 12.84
N GLU A 565 3.70 -21.09 13.41
CA GLU A 565 5.04 -21.64 13.68
C GLU A 565 5.86 -21.81 12.38
N SER A 566 5.21 -21.83 11.22
CA SER A 566 5.88 -21.80 9.91
C SER A 566 5.64 -20.47 9.18
N ARG A 567 6.70 -19.64 9.13
CA ARG A 567 6.91 -18.47 8.24
C ARG A 567 6.36 -17.14 8.76
N ASP A 568 7.17 -16.53 9.62
CA ASP A 568 7.21 -15.08 9.87
C ASP A 568 7.23 -14.30 8.54
N LEU A 569 6.09 -13.71 8.18
CA LEU A 569 5.88 -13.03 6.90
C LEU A 569 6.63 -11.68 6.81
N SER A 570 7.12 -11.17 7.94
CA SER A 570 7.91 -9.94 8.03
C SER A 570 9.31 -10.05 7.37
N ARG A 571 9.82 -11.29 7.24
CA ARG A 571 11.16 -11.61 6.67
C ARG A 571 11.37 -11.13 5.23
N PHE A 572 10.31 -10.80 4.52
CA PHE A 572 10.37 -10.54 3.08
C PHE A 572 10.22 -9.05 2.72
N ASN A 573 10.30 -8.11 3.67
CA ASN A 573 10.19 -6.66 3.39
C ASN A 573 11.53 -6.04 2.93
N PHE A 574 11.73 -5.96 1.60
CA PHE A 574 12.97 -5.47 1.01
C PHE A 574 13.03 -3.96 0.72
N GLU A 575 11.93 -3.21 0.85
CA GLU A 575 11.89 -1.77 0.53
C GLU A 575 12.31 -0.91 1.73
N ASN A 576 13.51 -1.16 2.24
CA ASN A 576 14.10 -0.42 3.33
C ASN A 576 15.60 -0.17 3.07
N LYS A 577 16.27 0.46 4.06
CA LYS A 577 17.73 0.73 4.00
C LYS A 577 18.56 -0.55 3.83
N TYR A 578 18.10 -1.68 4.38
CA TYR A 578 18.79 -2.97 4.32
C TYR A 578 18.70 -3.60 2.94
N GLY A 579 17.52 -3.57 2.30
CA GLY A 579 17.36 -4.07 0.94
C GLY A 579 18.25 -3.33 -0.05
N THR A 580 18.27 -1.99 0.03
CA THR A 580 19.14 -1.17 -0.83
C THR A 580 20.63 -1.51 -0.63
N LYS A 581 21.07 -1.66 0.62
CA LYS A 581 22.45 -2.06 0.96
C LYS A 581 22.77 -3.49 0.50
N ALA A 582 21.84 -4.43 0.66
CA ALA A 582 22.02 -5.81 0.22
C ALA A 582 22.15 -5.89 -1.31
N LEU A 583 21.29 -5.16 -2.04
CA LEU A 583 21.35 -5.07 -3.49
C LEU A 583 22.67 -4.45 -3.97
N ASP A 584 23.13 -3.38 -3.34
CA ASP A 584 24.43 -2.76 -3.65
C ASP A 584 25.60 -3.73 -3.41
N LYS A 585 25.59 -4.45 -2.29
CA LYS A 585 26.60 -5.47 -1.97
C LYS A 585 26.66 -6.58 -3.00
N ILE A 586 25.53 -7.23 -3.33
CA ILE A 586 25.53 -8.32 -4.31
C ILE A 586 25.90 -7.82 -5.70
N THR A 587 25.48 -6.60 -6.07
CA THR A 587 25.81 -6.01 -7.37
C THR A 587 27.32 -5.82 -7.48
N LYS A 588 27.95 -5.21 -6.47
CA LYS A 588 29.40 -5.01 -6.44
C LYS A 588 30.16 -6.32 -6.38
N ALA A 589 29.66 -7.31 -5.66
CA ALA A 589 30.29 -8.63 -5.57
C ALA A 589 30.25 -9.38 -6.92
N ILE A 590 29.11 -9.40 -7.59
CA ILE A 590 28.93 -10.09 -8.89
C ILE A 590 29.70 -9.37 -10.00
N LEU A 591 29.85 -8.04 -9.93
CA LEU A 591 30.68 -7.27 -10.86
C LEU A 591 32.19 -7.35 -10.56
N GLY A 592 32.58 -8.02 -9.47
CA GLY A 592 33.99 -8.22 -9.08
C GLY A 592 34.64 -7.01 -8.39
N TYR A 593 33.86 -6.00 -7.97
CA TYR A 593 34.39 -4.81 -7.30
C TYR A 593 34.72 -5.03 -5.83
N ILE A 594 34.04 -5.96 -5.15
CA ILE A 594 34.27 -6.27 -3.73
C ILE A 594 34.24 -7.78 -3.50
N LYS A 595 34.95 -8.24 -2.46
CA LYS A 595 34.68 -9.55 -1.86
C LYS A 595 33.51 -9.43 -0.90
N ASN A 596 32.48 -10.24 -1.09
CA ASN A 596 31.32 -10.24 -0.20
C ASN A 596 31.58 -11.11 1.03
N THR A 597 31.08 -10.68 2.19
CA THR A 597 31.16 -11.46 3.44
C THR A 597 30.21 -12.65 3.44
N VAL A 598 29.05 -12.51 2.79
CA VAL A 598 28.11 -13.61 2.57
C VAL A 598 28.48 -14.31 1.26
N PRO A 599 28.77 -15.63 1.27
CA PRO A 599 29.08 -16.36 0.04
C PRO A 599 27.82 -16.57 -0.82
N PRO A 600 27.96 -16.72 -2.15
CA PRO A 600 26.84 -17.11 -2.99
C PRO A 600 26.36 -18.54 -2.64
N PRO A 601 25.07 -18.86 -2.88
CA PRO A 601 24.55 -20.21 -2.73
C PRO A 601 25.39 -21.24 -3.52
N LYS A 602 25.56 -22.46 -2.97
CA LYS A 602 26.46 -23.50 -3.53
C LYS A 602 26.22 -23.81 -5.02
N GLU A 603 24.97 -23.75 -5.45
CA GLU A 603 24.54 -24.07 -6.82
C GLU A 603 24.33 -22.81 -7.69
N TYR A 604 24.73 -21.64 -7.20
CA TYR A 604 24.58 -20.40 -7.97
C TYR A 604 25.46 -20.46 -9.23
N PRO A 605 24.86 -20.44 -10.45
CA PRO A 605 25.59 -20.70 -11.69
C PRO A 605 26.51 -19.53 -12.11
N GLY A 606 26.37 -18.36 -11.48
CA GLY A 606 27.09 -17.15 -11.88
C GLY A 606 26.69 -16.65 -13.28
N GLY A 607 27.53 -15.78 -13.86
CA GLY A 607 27.29 -15.24 -15.21
C GLY A 607 26.22 -14.13 -15.27
N ASP A 608 25.72 -13.65 -14.14
CA ASP A 608 24.74 -12.56 -14.06
C ASP A 608 25.39 -11.17 -14.08
N ALA A 609 26.71 -11.09 -14.30
CA ALA A 609 27.40 -9.81 -14.46
C ALA A 609 26.80 -8.95 -15.57
N MET A 610 26.33 -9.56 -16.68
CA MET A 610 25.61 -8.82 -17.73
C MET A 610 24.24 -8.31 -17.25
N PHE A 611 23.52 -9.09 -16.45
CA PHE A 611 22.23 -8.68 -15.87
C PHE A 611 22.39 -7.41 -15.02
N PHE A 612 23.46 -7.33 -14.22
CA PHE A 612 23.77 -6.15 -13.42
C PHE A 612 24.41 -5.01 -14.22
N ARG A 613 25.24 -5.27 -15.25
CA ARG A 613 25.79 -4.22 -16.13
C ARG A 613 24.70 -3.46 -16.90
N GLY A 614 23.62 -4.15 -17.29
CA GLY A 614 22.44 -3.52 -17.89
C GLY A 614 21.57 -2.72 -16.90
N MET A 615 21.90 -2.75 -15.61
CA MET A 615 21.31 -1.89 -14.58
C MET A 615 22.27 -0.73 -14.28
N ASN A 616 21.94 0.48 -14.74
CA ASN A 616 22.69 1.69 -14.37
C ASN A 616 22.91 1.78 -12.85
N HIS A 617 23.95 2.49 -12.41
CA HIS A 617 24.35 2.65 -10.99
C HIS A 617 23.22 3.04 -10.01
N ASN A 618 22.09 3.58 -10.49
CA ASN A 618 20.88 3.85 -9.70
C ASN A 618 19.81 2.74 -9.85
N CYS A 619 20.18 1.49 -9.53
CA CYS A 619 19.25 0.38 -9.50
C CYS A 619 18.44 0.40 -8.19
N THR A 620 17.12 0.55 -8.29
CA THR A 620 16.21 0.45 -7.15
C THR A 620 15.80 -1.00 -6.92
N ILE A 621 15.45 -1.36 -5.69
CA ILE A 621 14.91 -2.69 -5.35
C ILE A 621 13.76 -3.08 -6.28
N SER A 622 12.85 -2.14 -6.54
CA SER A 622 11.73 -2.39 -7.45
C SER A 622 12.18 -2.70 -8.88
N LYS A 623 13.23 -2.04 -9.40
CA LYS A 623 13.78 -2.37 -10.72
C LYS A 623 14.45 -3.75 -10.74
N PHE A 624 15.23 -4.08 -9.71
CA PHE A 624 15.88 -5.38 -9.57
C PHE A 624 14.86 -6.52 -9.59
N LEU A 625 13.85 -6.46 -8.72
CA LEU A 625 12.82 -7.49 -8.60
C LEU A 625 11.92 -7.60 -9.83
N ASN A 626 11.72 -6.51 -10.58
CA ASN A 626 10.99 -6.55 -11.85
C ASN A 626 11.79 -7.22 -12.97
N ARG A 627 13.10 -7.00 -12.99
CA ARG A 627 13.98 -7.54 -14.03
C ARG A 627 14.37 -8.99 -13.77
N ILE A 628 14.40 -9.42 -12.51
CA ILE A 628 14.73 -10.80 -12.15
C ILE A 628 13.74 -11.83 -12.75
N LEU A 629 12.49 -11.41 -13.01
CA LEU A 629 11.49 -12.24 -13.70
C LEU A 629 11.93 -12.64 -15.12
N GLY A 630 12.83 -11.89 -15.75
CA GLY A 630 13.33 -12.21 -17.09
C GLY A 630 14.42 -13.29 -17.11
N LEU A 631 14.85 -13.77 -15.95
CA LEU A 631 15.83 -14.84 -15.84
C LEU A 631 15.16 -16.21 -15.86
N GLU A 632 15.91 -17.23 -16.24
CA GLU A 632 15.46 -18.62 -16.08
C GLU A 632 15.16 -18.93 -14.61
N VAL A 633 14.18 -19.80 -14.36
CA VAL A 633 13.62 -20.07 -13.03
C VAL A 633 14.69 -20.37 -11.99
N HIS A 634 15.65 -21.24 -12.32
CA HIS A 634 16.75 -21.60 -11.41
C HIS A 634 17.66 -20.41 -11.09
N ARG A 635 18.07 -19.62 -12.10
CA ARG A 635 18.93 -18.44 -11.93
C ARG A 635 18.24 -17.38 -11.10
N GLN A 636 16.96 -17.15 -11.38
CA GLN A 636 16.11 -16.23 -10.64
C GLN A 636 16.09 -16.58 -9.15
N ASN A 637 15.84 -17.84 -8.82
CA ASN A 637 15.73 -18.30 -7.44
C ASN A 637 17.06 -18.25 -6.69
N PHE A 638 18.18 -18.67 -7.31
CA PHE A 638 19.49 -18.58 -6.65
C PHE A 638 19.98 -17.14 -6.48
N LEU A 639 19.77 -16.27 -7.48
CA LEU A 639 20.15 -14.86 -7.37
C LEU A 639 19.35 -14.17 -6.26
N PHE A 640 18.07 -14.49 -6.16
CA PHE A 640 17.24 -13.96 -5.09
C PHE A 640 17.62 -14.51 -3.72
N GLN A 641 17.97 -15.80 -3.61
CA GLN A 641 18.49 -16.37 -2.38
C GLN A 641 19.76 -15.64 -1.92
N TYR A 642 20.68 -15.38 -2.84
CA TYR A 642 21.90 -14.65 -2.52
C TYR A 642 21.61 -13.22 -2.02
N PHE A 643 20.61 -12.56 -2.61
CA PHE A 643 20.12 -11.27 -2.14
C PHE A 643 19.52 -11.34 -0.73
N THR A 644 18.66 -12.33 -0.45
CA THR A 644 18.03 -12.48 0.86
C THR A 644 19.03 -12.84 1.96
N ASP A 645 20.02 -13.69 1.68
CA ASP A 645 21.06 -14.04 2.65
C ASP A 645 21.87 -12.80 3.08
N ASN A 646 22.15 -11.90 2.13
CA ASN A 646 22.82 -10.62 2.40
C ASN A 646 21.94 -9.66 3.19
N PHE A 647 20.65 -9.64 2.88
CA PHE A 647 19.67 -8.83 3.58
C PHE A 647 19.54 -9.25 5.05
N ASP A 648 19.38 -10.56 5.29
CA ASP A 648 19.27 -11.13 6.64
C ASP A 648 20.54 -10.89 7.45
N HIS A 649 21.72 -11.11 6.85
CA HIS A 649 23.00 -10.83 7.49
C HIS A 649 23.15 -9.36 7.92
N LEU A 650 22.70 -8.41 7.10
CA LEU A 650 22.74 -6.99 7.45
C LEU A 650 21.79 -6.63 8.60
N ILE A 651 20.61 -7.25 8.64
CA ILE A 651 19.65 -7.07 9.74
C ILE A 651 20.22 -7.64 11.03
N GLU A 652 20.73 -8.87 11.01
CA GLU A 652 21.33 -9.51 12.19
C GLU A 652 22.53 -8.73 12.72
N LYS A 653 23.35 -8.19 11.83
CA LYS A 653 24.48 -7.32 12.21
C LYS A 653 24.00 -6.08 12.95
N ASP A 654 23.06 -5.33 12.38
CA ASP A 654 22.55 -4.10 13.01
C ASP A 654 21.77 -4.40 14.30
N LYS A 655 21.10 -5.56 14.40
CA LYS A 655 20.47 -6.03 15.65
C LYS A 655 21.50 -6.26 16.74
N LYS A 656 22.62 -6.94 16.43
CA LYS A 656 23.73 -7.15 17.38
C LYS A 656 24.40 -5.84 17.81
N GLU A 657 24.45 -4.85 16.92
CA GLU A 657 25.03 -3.52 17.20
C GLU A 657 24.03 -2.54 17.84
N GLY A 658 22.77 -2.93 18.09
CA GLY A 658 21.74 -2.03 18.64
C GLY A 658 21.31 -0.90 17.70
N LYS A 659 21.59 -1.00 16.40
CA LYS A 659 21.29 0.03 15.37
C LYS A 659 20.04 -0.29 14.54
N TYR A 660 19.39 -1.42 14.82
CA TYR A 660 18.19 -1.85 14.13
C TYR A 660 16.96 -1.10 14.67
N ASP A 661 16.30 -0.36 13.77
CA ASP A 661 15.06 0.34 14.08
C ASP A 661 13.90 -0.65 14.00
N MET A 662 13.30 -0.95 15.16
CA MET A 662 12.16 -1.85 15.30
C MET A 662 10.81 -1.16 15.04
N GLY A 663 10.78 0.16 14.83
CA GLY A 663 9.55 0.95 14.80
C GLY A 663 8.95 1.16 16.20
N ILE A 664 7.65 1.49 16.26
CA ILE A 664 6.91 1.61 17.52
C ILE A 664 6.60 0.20 18.03
N LEU A 665 6.96 -0.08 19.28
CA LEU A 665 6.70 -1.35 19.96
C LEU A 665 5.76 -1.11 21.14
N ASP A 666 4.72 -1.92 21.24
CA ASP A 666 3.88 -1.98 22.44
C ASP A 666 4.64 -2.76 23.53
N LEU A 667 5.05 -2.05 24.57
CA LEU A 667 5.60 -2.67 25.78
C LEU A 667 4.40 -3.24 26.57
N ALA A 668 4.11 -4.52 26.37
CA ALA A 668 3.00 -5.18 27.04
C ALA A 668 3.17 -5.17 28.58
N PRO A 669 2.07 -5.15 29.36
CA PRO A 669 2.13 -5.35 30.80
C PRO A 669 2.73 -6.74 31.10
N GLY A 670 3.80 -6.81 31.89
CA GLY A 670 4.48 -8.05 32.29
C GLY A 670 5.94 -8.21 31.85
N ASN A 671 6.55 -7.20 31.22
CA ASN A 671 8.01 -7.08 31.15
C ASN A 671 8.48 -6.33 32.42
N ASP A 672 8.92 -7.08 33.42
CA ASP A 672 9.08 -6.61 34.81
C ASP A 672 10.25 -5.63 35.07
N GLU A 673 10.91 -5.06 34.06
CA GLU A 673 11.98 -4.07 34.28
C GLU A 673 11.98 -2.98 33.20
N ILE A 674 10.97 -2.11 33.21
CA ILE A 674 11.01 -0.83 32.48
C ILE A 674 11.42 0.25 33.49
N HIS A 675 12.63 0.79 33.33
CA HIS A 675 13.14 1.88 34.14
C HIS A 675 13.05 3.19 33.37
N GLU A 676 12.36 4.18 33.93
CA GLU A 676 12.35 5.55 33.42
C GLU A 676 13.71 6.21 33.69
N GLU A 677 14.38 6.69 32.64
CA GLU A 677 15.63 7.44 32.78
C GLU A 677 15.39 8.96 32.85
N THR A 678 14.59 9.52 31.95
CA THR A 678 14.39 10.98 31.85
C THR A 678 13.05 11.35 31.23
N GLN A 679 12.48 12.48 31.68
CA GLN A 679 11.26 13.09 31.17
C GLN A 679 11.56 14.48 30.58
N GLU A 680 11.18 14.73 29.32
CA GLU A 680 11.23 16.07 28.71
C GLU A 680 9.83 16.51 28.26
N ARG A 681 9.42 17.73 28.63
CA ARG A 681 8.09 18.28 28.31
C ARG A 681 8.21 19.34 27.21
N PHE A 682 7.47 19.13 26.13
CA PHE A 682 7.38 20.05 25.00
C PHE A 682 5.98 20.68 24.97
N LEU A 683 5.94 22.01 25.08
CA LEU A 683 4.73 22.78 24.77
C LEU A 683 4.52 22.76 23.24
N THR A 684 3.27 22.72 22.78
CA THR A 684 2.94 22.83 21.33
C THR A 684 2.29 24.19 21.03
N PRO A 685 3.06 25.27 20.78
CA PRO A 685 2.50 26.59 20.48
C PRO A 685 1.81 26.58 19.11
N GLY A 686 0.60 27.14 19.04
CA GLY A 686 -0.15 27.28 17.78
C GLY A 686 -1.22 26.22 17.51
N ASN A 687 -1.38 25.26 18.41
CA ASN A 687 -2.50 24.29 18.38
C ASN A 687 -3.73 24.91 19.10
N PRO A 688 -4.98 24.77 18.60
CA PRO A 688 -6.17 25.35 19.24
C PRO A 688 -6.46 24.82 20.65
N GLN A 689 -5.83 23.71 21.02
CA GLN A 689 -5.84 23.15 22.36
C GLN A 689 -4.40 23.13 22.89
N GLU A 690 -4.20 23.55 24.14
CA GLU A 690 -2.90 23.54 24.83
C GLU A 690 -2.43 22.09 25.05
N GLY A 691 -1.95 21.44 23.99
CA GLY A 691 -1.33 20.13 24.04
C GLY A 691 0.06 20.18 24.66
N GLN A 692 0.45 19.10 25.32
CA GLN A 692 1.80 18.89 25.82
C GLN A 692 2.27 17.51 25.41
N VAL A 693 3.44 17.46 24.79
CA VAL A 693 4.10 16.20 24.47
C VAL A 693 5.14 15.94 25.55
N ILE A 694 5.05 14.78 26.19
CA ILE A 694 6.03 14.34 27.18
C ILE A 694 6.84 13.20 26.55
N LEU A 695 8.13 13.42 26.40
CA LEU A 695 9.07 12.41 25.93
C LEU A 695 9.64 11.67 27.14
N TYR A 696 9.45 10.36 27.16
CA TYR A 696 10.09 9.46 28.13
C TYR A 696 11.26 8.76 27.47
N LYS A 697 12.42 8.78 28.12
CA LYS A 697 13.52 7.86 27.82
C LYS A 697 13.40 6.70 28.80
N VAL A 698 13.25 5.48 28.28
CA VAL A 698 13.09 4.27 29.08
C VAL A 698 14.16 3.24 28.73
N VAL A 699 14.66 2.52 29.73
CA VAL A 699 15.53 1.35 29.57
C VAL A 699 14.70 0.11 29.91
N TYR A 700 14.79 -0.91 29.07
CA TYR A 700 14.11 -2.19 29.31
C TYR A 700 15.04 -3.37 29.07
N ALA A 701 14.97 -4.38 29.92
CA ALA A 701 15.70 -5.63 29.76
C ALA A 701 14.99 -6.53 28.73
N HIS A 702 15.61 -6.74 27.56
CA HIS A 702 15.07 -7.60 26.53
C HIS A 702 15.37 -9.07 26.86
N VAL A 703 14.45 -9.78 27.53
CA VAL A 703 14.53 -11.25 27.61
C VAL A 703 14.20 -11.81 26.23
N ILE A 704 15.20 -12.34 25.52
CA ILE A 704 15.01 -13.03 24.25
C ILE A 704 14.29 -14.36 24.53
N LEU A 705 12.96 -14.35 24.55
CA LEU A 705 12.15 -15.56 24.52
C LEU A 705 12.23 -16.18 23.12
N GLY A 706 13.28 -16.99 22.90
CA GLY A 706 13.50 -17.61 21.59
C GLY A 706 14.75 -18.46 21.47
N SER A 707 15.22 -19.11 22.54
CA SER A 707 16.07 -20.31 22.47
C SER A 707 16.13 -20.95 23.85
N LYS A 708 15.42 -22.07 24.05
CA LYS A 708 15.87 -23.07 25.01
C LYS A 708 17.15 -23.70 24.44
N ASN A 709 18.25 -22.98 24.60
CA ASN A 709 19.60 -23.53 24.67
C ASN A 709 20.38 -22.58 25.58
N MET A 710 20.20 -22.84 26.87
CA MET A 710 21.08 -22.35 27.92
C MET A 710 22.46 -22.97 27.65
N LEU A 711 23.30 -22.27 26.90
CA LEU A 711 24.75 -22.48 27.00
C LEU A 711 25.15 -21.92 28.36
N MET A 712 25.10 -22.80 29.36
CA MET A 712 25.87 -22.64 30.59
C MET A 712 27.33 -22.47 30.15
N LEU A 713 27.88 -21.26 30.27
CA LEU A 713 29.32 -21.09 30.27
C LEU A 713 29.84 -21.79 31.53
N PRO A 714 30.76 -22.77 31.42
CA PRO A 714 31.30 -23.43 32.60
C PRO A 714 32.12 -22.42 33.41
N GLU A 715 32.03 -22.51 34.74
CA GLU A 715 32.91 -21.79 35.65
C GLU A 715 34.38 -22.07 35.30
N PRO A 716 35.26 -21.06 35.28
CA PRO A 716 36.67 -21.24 34.91
C PRO A 716 37.36 -22.12 35.95
N GLN A 717 37.75 -23.34 35.55
CA GLN A 717 38.34 -24.35 36.42
C GLN A 717 39.87 -24.22 36.58
N SER A 718 40.51 -23.16 36.10
CA SER A 718 41.94 -22.98 36.38
C SER A 718 42.43 -21.53 36.37
N LEU A 719 43.39 -21.26 37.26
CA LEU A 719 44.14 -20.01 37.38
C LEU A 719 44.87 -19.61 36.07
N LEU A 720 45.09 -20.57 35.17
CA LEU A 720 45.73 -20.38 33.88
C LEU A 720 44.83 -19.63 32.88
N GLU A 721 43.51 -19.81 32.96
CA GLU A 721 42.54 -19.10 32.09
C GLU A 721 42.35 -17.64 32.50
N LEU A 722 42.41 -17.34 33.80
CA LEU A 722 42.43 -15.97 34.32
C LEU A 722 43.70 -15.20 33.94
N MET A 723 44.86 -15.88 33.93
CA MET A 723 46.12 -15.29 33.45
C MET A 723 46.09 -14.99 31.95
N ASN A 724 45.51 -15.87 31.13
CA ASN A 724 45.35 -15.62 29.69
C ASN A 724 44.37 -14.47 29.41
N PHE A 725 43.32 -14.31 30.23
CA PHE A 725 42.40 -13.18 30.11
C PHE A 725 43.06 -11.85 30.53
N ALA A 726 43.87 -11.85 31.59
CA ALA A 726 44.64 -10.67 32.00
C ALA A 726 45.70 -10.26 30.95
N ILE A 727 46.37 -11.24 30.32
CA ILE A 727 47.30 -11.00 29.20
C ILE A 727 46.55 -10.47 27.97
N PHE A 728 45.35 -10.97 27.68
CA PHE A 728 44.52 -10.49 26.57
C PHE A 728 44.05 -9.03 26.79
N VAL A 729 43.65 -8.68 28.02
CA VAL A 729 43.26 -7.31 28.37
C VAL A 729 44.47 -6.37 28.33
N LEU A 730 45.63 -6.80 28.85
CA LEU A 730 46.89 -6.02 28.77
C LEU A 730 47.33 -5.79 27.31
N TYR A 731 47.20 -6.80 26.43
CA TYR A 731 47.51 -6.68 25.00
C TYR A 731 46.55 -5.73 24.27
N TYR A 732 45.26 -5.73 24.65
CA TYR A 732 44.24 -4.85 24.08
C TYR A 732 44.42 -3.39 24.50
N THR A 733 44.84 -3.13 25.74
CA THR A 733 45.20 -1.78 26.19
C THR A 733 46.50 -1.24 25.57
N TYR A 734 47.42 -2.12 25.13
CA TYR A 734 48.66 -1.70 24.47
C TYR A 734 48.48 -1.39 22.97
N THR A 735 47.42 -1.91 22.33
CA THR A 735 47.15 -1.72 20.89
C THR A 735 46.26 -0.52 20.56
N VAL A 736 45.53 0.03 21.54
CA VAL A 736 44.71 1.23 21.36
C VAL A 736 45.41 2.43 21.99
N GLY A 737 46.42 2.94 21.28
CA GLY A 737 47.24 4.05 21.72
C GLY A 737 46.45 5.32 22.05
N LYS A 738 46.27 5.60 23.34
CA LYS A 738 46.14 6.94 23.92
C LYS A 738 46.78 6.95 25.30
N GLU A 739 47.84 7.75 25.42
CA GLU A 739 48.60 7.96 26.65
C GLU A 739 47.71 8.47 27.79
N ILE A 740 47.74 7.79 28.94
CA ILE A 740 47.30 8.37 30.21
C ILE A 740 48.45 8.27 31.21
N HIS A 741 49.05 9.43 31.46
CA HIS A 741 50.03 9.68 32.51
C HIS A 741 49.38 9.57 33.89
N CYS A 742 49.46 8.42 34.56
CA CYS A 742 49.58 8.37 36.03
C CYS A 742 50.00 6.98 36.54
N TRP A 743 51.31 6.73 36.64
CA TRP A 743 51.87 5.47 37.20
C TRP A 743 51.57 5.26 38.70
N LYS A 744 51.09 6.30 39.42
CA LYS A 744 50.79 6.19 40.86
C LYS A 744 49.54 5.35 41.18
N CYS A 745 48.58 5.21 40.27
CA CYS A 745 47.37 4.43 40.53
C CYS A 745 47.57 2.91 40.36
N VAL A 746 48.48 2.49 39.48
CA VAL A 746 48.73 1.07 39.18
C VAL A 746 49.49 0.38 40.33
N VAL A 747 50.39 1.09 41.00
CA VAL A 747 51.16 0.53 42.13
C VAL A 747 50.29 0.38 43.39
N ILE A 748 49.31 1.27 43.60
CA ILE A 748 48.41 1.17 44.76
C ILE A 748 47.47 -0.04 44.63
N LEU A 749 46.98 -0.35 43.43
CA LEU A 749 46.17 -1.56 43.19
C LEU A 749 46.99 -2.85 43.30
N TYR A 750 48.26 -2.85 42.86
CA TYR A 750 49.12 -4.03 42.96
C TYR A 750 49.43 -4.38 44.43
N ILE A 751 49.69 -3.39 45.28
CA ILE A 751 49.99 -3.60 46.71
C ILE A 751 48.75 -4.06 47.50
N GLN A 752 47.54 -3.61 47.14
CA GLN A 752 46.31 -4.08 47.79
C GLN A 752 45.94 -5.51 47.40
N VAL A 753 46.20 -5.93 46.16
CA VAL A 753 45.93 -7.30 45.70
C VAL A 753 46.95 -8.30 46.26
N VAL A 754 48.23 -7.92 46.34
CA VAL A 754 49.28 -8.80 46.91
C VAL A 754 49.11 -8.99 48.43
N ASN A 755 48.70 -7.95 49.17
CA ASN A 755 48.38 -8.09 50.60
C ASN A 755 47.11 -8.92 50.86
N PHE A 756 46.15 -8.94 49.94
CA PHE A 756 44.95 -9.79 50.05
C PHE A 756 45.25 -11.27 49.80
N ILE A 757 46.24 -11.56 48.96
CA ILE A 757 46.66 -12.94 48.63
C ILE A 757 47.57 -13.54 49.72
N LEU A 758 48.38 -12.74 50.41
CA LEU A 758 49.27 -13.22 51.47
C LEU A 758 48.59 -13.48 52.83
N LEU A 759 47.34 -13.04 53.03
CA LEU A 759 46.60 -13.19 54.29
C LEU A 759 45.72 -14.45 54.38
N ARG A 760 45.75 -15.37 53.40
CA ARG A 760 44.86 -16.56 53.37
C ARG A 760 45.53 -17.93 53.45
N HIS A 761 46.84 -18.01 53.71
CA HIS A 761 47.51 -19.28 54.01
C HIS A 761 48.06 -19.31 55.44
N HIS A 762 47.22 -19.74 56.40
CA HIS A 762 47.61 -20.52 57.59
C HIS A 762 46.35 -20.91 58.39
N VAL A 763 45.91 -22.18 58.29
CA VAL A 763 45.24 -23.09 59.29
C VAL A 763 44.94 -24.41 58.52
N THR A 764 45.90 -25.33 58.38
CA THR A 764 46.11 -26.61 59.12
C THR A 764 45.04 -27.71 58.95
N GLU A 765 45.34 -28.63 58.02
CA GLU A 765 45.30 -30.12 57.97
C GLU A 765 44.84 -30.94 59.23
N PRO A 766 44.46 -32.24 59.06
CA PRO A 766 45.39 -33.34 58.69
C PRO A 766 45.30 -33.84 57.25
#